data_AF-A0A4R8H9C1-F1
#
_entry.id   AF-A0A4R8H9C1-F1
#
_cell.length_a   1.000
_cell.length_b   1.000
_cell.length_c   1.000
_cell.angle_alpha   90.00
_cell.angle_beta   90.00
_cell.angle_gamma   90.00
#
_symmetry.space_group_name_H-M   'P 1'
#
loop_
_entity.id
_entity.type
_entity.pdbx_description
1 polymer ?
#
loop_
_entity_poly.entity_id
_entity_poly.type
_entity_poly.pdbx_seq_one_letter_code
_entity_poly.pdbx_strand_id
1 'polypeptide(L)'
;MLPEWNKQRQAVFEDRYALKDKNGNLTEDIPQEMWERIAKVLSKENNDLYDEYYNVLKDFKFVPAGRQLAGIGNQGEATFYNCYVIPFHNKTNNEEGLDSRGAIMDTISSCVEISARGGGVGLNWSVLRPRDSYVAGVNGKSSGTVSWMKAMNGVILQVSQGGSRRGAQMYLLEDWHPDVLEFIKVKEDLEELNGANLSVGISDEFMKAVKNDGDWVLKFPDTSYSKYNEEWDGNIKKWESKGYPIKHYKTIKAREMWDLICRLALKVAEPGVVFLERYNKWSNTKGVERIIGTNPCGEQGLGGWSVCNLGSINLIHFVDEAGEVKWDELKATVRTGVKFLDQIIDENDYIYPQIEEKQSVIRRIGLGTMGLADAMLLAGIKYGSDESLEFIDELYSFIRDTAYEMSADLAQEKGAAPGFKKERYLNTYFIKQLPEKIRAKIAKYGVRNLSILTQAPTGTTGMLAGVSSGIEPNFNWEYYRQDNLGRRKVYHWLAQEYKKQGKDLPDYFVTAPELSPLEHIRVQARIQQYLDSSISKTVNAPKDHSIEEVKTLYMQGYELGCKGTTYYREGSRSGVLVNDNEEKDKKEEKEDKVIEINKEDKLEVEDGFAKCPSCGEYSMGMQEGCNFCLSCGHSKCS
;
A
#
# COMPACT_ATOMS: atom_id res chain seq x y z
N MET A 1 -21.76 -8.51 -20.59
CA MET A 1 -22.39 -7.91 -19.38
C MET A 1 -21.41 -6.97 -18.66
N LEU A 2 -21.87 -5.81 -18.15
CA LEU A 2 -21.07 -4.86 -17.36
C LEU A 2 -21.90 -4.34 -16.15
N PRO A 3 -21.27 -3.88 -15.06
CA PRO A 3 -21.99 -3.35 -13.89
C PRO A 3 -22.74 -2.06 -14.22
N GLU A 4 -24.04 -2.01 -13.89
CA GLU A 4 -24.86 -0.81 -14.01
C GLU A 4 -24.37 0.31 -13.07
N TRP A 5 -24.56 1.56 -13.49
CA TRP A 5 -24.32 2.71 -12.62
C TRP A 5 -25.38 2.73 -11.51
N ASN A 6 -24.96 2.92 -10.26
CA ASN A 6 -25.85 2.79 -9.11
C ASN A 6 -25.57 3.88 -8.05
N LYS A 7 -26.45 3.98 -7.04
CA LYS A 7 -26.36 4.98 -5.97
C LYS A 7 -25.05 4.92 -5.18
N GLN A 8 -24.45 3.75 -5.03
CA GLN A 8 -23.17 3.61 -4.33
C GLN A 8 -22.03 4.21 -5.14
N ARG A 9 -21.98 3.90 -6.45
CA ARG A 9 -20.98 4.45 -7.38
C ARG A 9 -21.11 5.97 -7.48
N GLN A 10 -22.34 6.48 -7.56
CA GLN A 10 -22.62 7.91 -7.52
C GLN A 10 -22.10 8.56 -6.23
N ALA A 11 -22.42 8.00 -5.06
CA ALA A 11 -21.94 8.56 -3.79
C ALA A 11 -20.42 8.56 -3.68
N VAL A 12 -19.73 7.54 -4.19
CA VAL A 12 -18.26 7.51 -4.23
C VAL A 12 -17.71 8.57 -5.18
N PHE A 13 -18.32 8.74 -6.36
CA PHE A 13 -17.95 9.78 -7.32
C PHE A 13 -18.08 11.19 -6.71
N GLU A 14 -19.25 11.52 -6.18
CA GLU A 14 -19.55 12.84 -5.58
C GLU A 14 -18.70 13.15 -4.34
N ASP A 15 -18.43 12.14 -3.50
CA ASP A 15 -17.60 12.34 -2.31
C ASP A 15 -16.12 12.53 -2.67
N ARG A 16 -15.60 11.76 -3.63
CA ARG A 16 -14.15 11.56 -3.80
C ARG A 16 -13.52 12.18 -5.04
N TYR A 17 -14.26 12.30 -6.15
CA TYR A 17 -13.64 12.48 -7.47
C TYR A 17 -14.25 13.62 -8.30
N ALA A 18 -15.54 13.88 -8.12
CA ALA A 18 -16.20 15.05 -8.68
C ALA A 18 -15.56 16.33 -8.12
N LEU A 19 -15.27 17.28 -9.00
CA LEU A 19 -14.82 18.60 -8.58
C LEU A 19 -15.90 19.36 -7.81
N LYS A 20 -15.44 20.20 -6.90
CA LYS A 20 -16.28 21.06 -6.06
C LYS A 20 -15.81 22.50 -6.16
N ASP A 21 -16.76 23.42 -6.15
CA ASP A 21 -16.47 24.85 -6.04
C ASP A 21 -15.96 25.21 -4.63
N LYS A 22 -15.57 26.47 -4.44
CA LYS A 22 -15.12 27.00 -3.14
C LYS A 22 -16.15 26.92 -2.01
N ASN A 23 -17.43 26.71 -2.34
CA ASN A 23 -18.51 26.55 -1.37
C ASN A 23 -18.82 25.06 -1.09
N GLY A 24 -18.13 24.14 -1.76
CA GLY A 24 -18.33 22.70 -1.64
C GLY A 24 -19.43 22.13 -2.55
N ASN A 25 -20.01 22.93 -3.45
CA ASN A 25 -21.00 22.44 -4.41
C ASN A 25 -20.32 21.68 -5.54
N LEU A 26 -20.92 20.59 -6.00
CA LEU A 26 -20.42 19.84 -7.14
C LEU A 26 -20.40 20.72 -8.39
N THR A 27 -19.32 20.63 -9.15
CA THR A 27 -19.22 21.20 -10.51
C THR A 27 -19.21 20.12 -11.58
N GLU A 28 -19.22 18.86 -11.16
CA GLU A 28 -19.32 17.67 -12.00
C GLU A 28 -20.38 16.75 -11.40
N ASP A 29 -21.40 16.40 -12.18
CA ASP A 29 -22.54 15.58 -11.75
C ASP A 29 -22.42 14.14 -12.23
N ILE A 30 -21.70 13.92 -13.34
CA ILE A 30 -21.52 12.60 -13.96
C ILE A 30 -20.05 12.28 -14.29
N PRO A 31 -19.63 11.00 -14.31
CA PRO A 31 -18.25 10.60 -14.60
C PRO A 31 -17.70 11.07 -15.95
N GLN A 32 -18.58 11.27 -16.94
CA GLN A 32 -18.23 11.74 -18.27
C GLN A 32 -17.52 13.10 -18.20
N GLU A 33 -18.01 14.02 -17.38
CA GLU A 33 -17.42 15.36 -17.21
C GLU A 33 -16.02 15.27 -16.61
N MET A 34 -15.81 14.36 -15.64
CA MET A 34 -14.48 14.06 -15.11
C MET A 34 -13.54 13.50 -16.18
N TRP A 35 -14.01 12.60 -17.06
CA TRP A 35 -13.20 12.07 -18.15
C TRP A 35 -12.82 13.15 -19.16
N GLU A 36 -13.76 14.02 -19.52
CA GLU A 36 -13.52 15.17 -20.41
C GLU A 36 -12.48 16.13 -19.80
N ARG A 37 -12.62 16.46 -18.50
CA ARG A 37 -11.64 17.27 -17.77
C ARG A 37 -10.24 16.66 -17.85
N ILE A 38 -10.10 15.39 -17.49
CA ILE A 38 -8.79 14.72 -17.43
C ILE A 38 -8.18 14.65 -18.82
N ALA A 39 -8.95 14.22 -19.82
CA ALA A 39 -8.48 14.11 -21.21
C ALA A 39 -8.05 15.49 -21.74
N LYS A 40 -8.84 16.54 -21.50
CA LYS A 40 -8.55 17.91 -21.96
C LYS A 40 -7.27 18.48 -21.35
N VAL A 41 -7.05 18.28 -20.05
CA VAL A 41 -5.85 18.78 -19.37
C VAL A 41 -4.60 18.06 -19.89
N LEU A 42 -4.64 16.73 -19.98
CA LEU A 42 -3.46 15.95 -20.37
C LEU A 42 -3.16 16.00 -21.87
N SER A 43 -4.15 16.28 -22.72
CA SER A 43 -3.95 16.36 -24.16
C SER A 43 -3.27 17.65 -24.61
N LYS A 44 -3.25 18.70 -23.77
CA LYS A 44 -2.66 20.02 -24.08
C LYS A 44 -3.10 20.55 -25.46
N GLU A 45 -4.41 20.57 -25.68
CA GLU A 45 -5.05 21.04 -26.93
C GLU A 45 -4.76 20.18 -28.18
N ASN A 46 -4.17 18.99 -28.02
CA ASN A 46 -4.05 18.02 -29.11
C ASN A 46 -5.32 17.16 -29.20
N ASN A 47 -6.08 17.32 -30.30
CA ASN A 47 -7.35 16.62 -30.51
C ASN A 47 -7.20 15.10 -30.63
N ASP A 48 -6.18 14.62 -31.33
CA ASP A 48 -5.95 13.18 -31.49
C ASP A 48 -5.63 12.52 -30.13
N LEU A 49 -4.83 13.20 -29.31
CA LEU A 49 -4.48 12.75 -27.97
C LEU A 49 -5.66 12.86 -27.00
N TYR A 50 -6.49 13.89 -27.15
CA TYR A 50 -7.75 14.03 -26.41
C TYR A 50 -8.66 12.83 -26.67
N ASP A 51 -8.90 12.49 -27.93
CA ASP A 51 -9.73 11.35 -28.30
C ASP A 51 -9.11 10.04 -27.80
N GLU A 52 -7.79 9.86 -27.91
CA GLU A 52 -7.09 8.68 -27.38
C GLU A 52 -7.32 8.52 -25.87
N TYR A 53 -7.11 9.58 -25.08
CA TYR A 53 -7.27 9.54 -23.62
C TYR A 53 -8.73 9.44 -23.19
N TYR A 54 -9.64 10.20 -23.79
CA TYR A 54 -11.05 10.12 -23.47
C TYR A 54 -11.60 8.70 -23.72
N ASN A 55 -11.25 8.09 -24.85
CA ASN A 55 -11.76 6.76 -25.21
C ASN A 55 -11.32 5.65 -24.24
N VAL A 56 -10.13 5.74 -23.65
CA VAL A 56 -9.70 4.76 -22.63
C VAL A 56 -10.22 5.07 -21.23
N LEU A 57 -10.53 6.34 -20.91
CA LEU A 57 -11.18 6.69 -19.64
C LEU A 57 -12.65 6.29 -19.64
N LYS A 58 -13.29 6.35 -20.82
CA LYS A 58 -14.69 6.03 -21.02
C LYS A 58 -15.04 4.64 -20.46
N ASP A 59 -16.16 4.61 -19.75
CA ASP A 59 -16.70 3.43 -19.07
C ASP A 59 -15.73 2.79 -18.07
N PHE A 60 -14.69 3.52 -17.64
CA PHE A 60 -13.65 3.02 -16.74
C PHE A 60 -12.78 1.90 -17.35
N LYS A 61 -12.57 1.86 -18.68
CA LYS A 61 -11.66 0.87 -19.31
C LYS A 61 -10.23 0.97 -18.75
N PHE A 62 -9.73 2.19 -18.60
CA PHE A 62 -8.54 2.55 -17.84
C PHE A 62 -8.94 3.52 -16.74
N VAL A 63 -8.49 3.25 -15.52
CA VAL A 63 -8.80 4.06 -14.34
C VAL A 63 -7.51 4.64 -13.77
N PRO A 64 -7.29 5.95 -13.94
CA PRO A 64 -6.23 6.68 -13.23
C PRO A 64 -6.36 6.49 -11.72
N ALA A 65 -5.25 6.61 -11.00
CA ALA A 65 -5.32 6.50 -9.55
C ALA A 65 -6.14 7.63 -8.93
N GLY A 66 -6.67 7.40 -7.73
CA GLY A 66 -7.64 8.32 -7.11
C GLY A 66 -7.15 9.77 -6.97
N ARG A 67 -5.84 10.01 -6.83
CA ARG A 67 -5.26 11.35 -6.79
C ARG A 67 -5.28 12.04 -8.14
N GLN A 68 -5.04 11.30 -9.21
CA GLN A 68 -5.16 11.80 -10.58
C GLN A 68 -6.62 12.15 -10.90
N LEU A 69 -7.56 11.28 -10.55
CA LEU A 69 -9.00 11.52 -10.74
C LEU A 69 -9.48 12.81 -10.05
N ALA A 70 -9.08 13.00 -8.78
CA ALA A 70 -9.49 14.16 -7.97
C ALA A 70 -8.67 15.44 -8.22
N GLY A 71 -7.44 15.31 -8.76
CA GLY A 71 -6.47 16.40 -8.84
C GLY A 71 -6.35 17.04 -10.21
N ILE A 72 -6.42 16.28 -11.30
CA ILE A 72 -6.12 16.80 -12.64
C ILE A 72 -7.17 17.85 -13.06
N GLY A 73 -6.77 19.10 -13.29
CA GLY A 73 -7.70 20.19 -13.60
C GLY A 73 -8.39 20.81 -12.38
N ASN A 74 -8.03 20.39 -11.16
CA ASN A 74 -8.41 21.09 -9.93
C ASN A 74 -7.43 22.24 -9.64
N GLN A 75 -7.87 23.28 -8.93
CA GLN A 75 -7.04 24.47 -8.61
C GLN A 75 -6.25 24.35 -7.29
N GLY A 76 -6.15 23.14 -6.72
CA GLY A 76 -5.45 22.90 -5.44
C GLY A 76 -4.00 22.43 -5.61
N GLU A 77 -3.21 22.51 -4.54
CA GLU A 77 -1.82 22.01 -4.48
C GLU A 77 -1.70 20.48 -4.37
N ALA A 78 -2.74 19.72 -4.73
CA ALA A 78 -2.71 18.27 -4.58
C ALA A 78 -1.82 17.65 -5.67
N THR A 79 -0.89 16.79 -5.27
CA THR A 79 -0.06 16.04 -6.22
C THR A 79 -0.82 14.89 -6.85
N PHE A 80 -0.42 14.51 -8.06
CA PHE A 80 -0.98 13.37 -8.80
C PHE A 80 -0.37 12.02 -8.38
N TYR A 81 0.70 12.02 -7.58
CA TYR A 81 1.26 10.80 -7.00
C TYR A 81 0.56 10.39 -5.70
N ASN A 82 0.33 9.09 -5.55
CA ASN A 82 -0.40 8.55 -4.41
C ASN A 82 0.48 8.34 -3.18
N CYS A 83 1.72 7.91 -3.40
CA CYS A 83 2.60 7.49 -2.32
C CYS A 83 4.07 7.76 -2.62
N TYR A 84 4.86 7.79 -1.55
CA TYR A 84 6.26 8.20 -1.54
C TYR A 84 7.06 7.28 -0.62
N VAL A 85 8.36 7.13 -0.88
CA VAL A 85 9.31 6.65 0.15
C VAL A 85 10.31 7.76 0.43
N ILE A 86 10.38 8.17 1.69
CA ILE A 86 11.22 9.28 2.13
C ILE A 86 12.39 8.71 2.92
N PRO A 87 13.66 9.01 2.55
CA PRO A 87 14.80 8.62 3.34
C PRO A 87 14.92 9.55 4.55
N PHE A 88 15.57 9.06 5.60
CA PHE A 88 16.13 9.97 6.60
C PHE A 88 17.08 10.94 5.90
N HIS A 89 16.90 12.23 6.17
CA HIS A 89 17.66 13.30 5.55
C HIS A 89 17.80 14.47 6.52
N ASN A 90 18.81 15.29 6.30
CA ASN A 90 19.11 16.45 7.12
C ASN A 90 19.16 17.68 6.22
N LYS A 91 18.40 18.73 6.55
CA LYS A 91 18.34 19.99 5.80
C LYS A 91 19.25 21.06 6.38
N THR A 92 19.57 20.96 7.67
CA THR A 92 20.14 22.06 8.45
C THR A 92 21.60 21.85 8.81
N ASN A 93 22.02 20.60 9.09
CA ASN A 93 23.38 20.30 9.52
C ASN A 93 23.86 18.93 9.05
N ASN A 94 24.50 18.87 7.88
CA ASN A 94 25.01 17.60 7.32
C ASN A 94 26.06 16.91 8.19
N GLU A 95 26.75 17.63 9.10
CA GLU A 95 27.77 17.05 9.98
C GLU A 95 27.19 16.12 11.07
N GLU A 96 25.89 16.26 11.38
CA GLU A 96 25.20 15.41 12.35
C GLU A 96 24.83 14.04 11.80
N GLY A 97 24.92 13.83 10.48
CA GLY A 97 24.50 12.60 9.81
C GLY A 97 22.98 12.40 9.81
N LEU A 98 22.57 11.17 9.48
CA LEU A 98 21.15 10.79 9.33
C LEU A 98 20.52 10.24 10.61
N ASP A 99 21.33 9.79 11.57
CA ASP A 99 20.89 9.29 12.88
C ASP A 99 21.06 10.38 13.94
N SER A 100 20.31 11.48 13.74
CA SER A 100 20.32 12.67 14.59
C SER A 100 18.91 13.21 14.81
N ARG A 101 18.73 14.05 15.83
CA ARG A 101 17.43 14.69 16.09
C ARG A 101 17.02 15.62 14.95
N GLY A 102 17.98 16.36 14.37
CA GLY A 102 17.73 17.25 13.23
C GLY A 102 17.20 16.45 12.03
N ALA A 103 17.89 15.37 11.66
CA ALA A 103 17.46 14.52 10.56
C ALA A 103 16.08 13.87 10.78
N ILE A 104 15.80 13.43 12.01
CA ILE A 104 14.48 12.90 12.39
C ILE A 104 13.39 13.96 12.19
N MET A 105 13.60 15.19 12.69
CA MET A 105 12.60 16.26 12.59
C MET A 105 12.42 16.76 11.16
N ASP A 106 13.49 16.86 10.38
CA ASP A 106 13.42 17.20 8.94
C ASP A 106 12.62 16.14 8.17
N THR A 107 12.82 14.87 8.50
CA THR A 107 12.08 13.74 7.92
C THR A 107 10.60 13.78 8.31
N ILE A 108 10.27 14.03 9.59
CA ILE A 108 8.89 14.21 10.06
C ILE A 108 8.22 15.37 9.32
N SER A 109 8.88 16.53 9.23
CA SER A 109 8.36 17.69 8.50
C SER A 109 8.03 17.35 7.05
N SER A 110 8.91 16.61 6.36
CA SER A 110 8.63 16.19 4.99
C SER A 110 7.48 15.20 4.86
N CYS A 111 7.32 14.29 5.82
CA CYS A 111 6.19 13.36 5.84
C CYS A 111 4.86 14.08 6.09
N VAL A 112 4.84 15.10 6.95
CA VAL A 112 3.67 15.96 7.20
C VAL A 112 3.25 16.67 5.93
N GLU A 113 4.19 17.28 5.22
CA GLU A 113 3.92 18.08 4.03
C GLU A 113 3.41 17.24 2.85
N ILE A 114 3.96 16.03 2.69
CA ILE A 114 3.46 15.04 1.73
C ILE A 114 2.06 14.56 2.11
N SER A 115 1.86 14.25 3.39
CA SER A 115 0.57 13.78 3.88
C SER A 115 -0.51 14.85 3.71
N ALA A 116 -0.23 16.12 4.02
CA ALA A 116 -1.16 17.22 3.86
C ALA A 116 -1.68 17.34 2.41
N ARG A 117 -0.79 17.19 1.42
CA ARG A 117 -1.15 17.16 -0.02
C ARG A 117 -1.75 15.87 -0.52
N GLY A 118 -1.86 14.87 0.35
CA GLY A 118 -2.57 13.67 0.04
C GLY A 118 -1.72 12.44 -0.25
N GLY A 119 -0.41 12.51 -0.07
CA GLY A 119 0.51 11.39 -0.28
C GLY A 119 0.61 10.47 0.94
N GLY A 120 0.62 9.16 0.72
CA GLY A 120 1.01 8.19 1.75
C GLY A 120 2.53 8.02 1.78
N VAL A 121 3.13 7.71 2.94
CA VAL A 121 4.59 7.71 3.11
C VAL A 121 5.12 6.39 3.66
N GLY A 122 6.10 5.81 2.97
CA GLY A 122 6.90 4.70 3.45
C GLY A 122 8.26 5.14 3.99
N LEU A 123 8.71 4.54 5.09
CA LEU A 123 9.97 4.84 5.77
C LEU A 123 10.67 3.55 6.17
N ASN A 124 11.99 3.48 5.95
CA ASN A 124 12.84 2.44 6.53
C ASN A 124 13.58 3.04 7.72
N TRP A 125 13.22 2.57 8.90
CA TRP A 125 13.68 3.08 10.19
C TRP A 125 15.00 2.45 10.66
N SER A 126 15.57 1.51 9.89
CA SER A 126 16.84 0.85 10.21
C SER A 126 18.05 1.79 10.20
N VAL A 127 17.86 3.06 9.82
CA VAL A 127 18.86 4.11 9.92
C VAL A 127 19.14 4.51 11.37
N LEU A 128 18.14 4.48 12.25
CA LEU A 128 18.26 5.03 13.60
C LEU A 128 18.92 4.05 14.55
N ARG A 129 19.72 4.56 15.50
CA ARG A 129 20.39 3.71 16.49
C ARG A 129 19.38 2.99 17.40
N PRO A 130 19.70 1.76 17.84
CA PRO A 130 18.80 0.99 18.69
C PRO A 130 18.71 1.59 20.10
N ARG A 131 17.69 1.14 20.85
CA ARG A 131 17.48 1.49 22.25
C ARG A 131 18.74 1.26 23.08
N ASP A 132 18.95 2.12 24.08
CA ASP A 132 20.11 2.10 24.99
C ASP A 132 21.48 2.40 24.36
N SER A 133 21.52 2.72 23.06
CA SER A 133 22.76 3.20 22.42
C SER A 133 23.21 4.53 23.03
N TYR A 134 24.52 4.69 23.22
CA TYR A 134 25.09 5.90 23.79
C TYR A 134 24.86 7.13 22.90
N VAL A 135 24.56 8.27 23.52
CA VAL A 135 24.34 9.56 22.85
C VAL A 135 25.34 10.57 23.40
N ALA A 136 26.44 10.77 22.66
CA ALA A 136 27.59 11.55 23.10
C ALA A 136 27.23 13.00 23.49
N GLY A 137 26.40 13.69 22.69
CA GLY A 137 26.10 15.11 22.91
C GLY A 137 25.35 15.45 24.20
N VAL A 138 24.72 14.46 24.86
CA VAL A 138 24.01 14.65 26.14
C VAL A 138 24.48 13.66 27.22
N ASN A 139 25.53 12.89 26.94
CA ASN A 139 26.03 11.81 27.80
C ASN A 139 24.90 10.88 28.29
N GLY A 140 24.00 10.49 27.38
CA GLY A 140 22.77 9.76 27.69
C GLY A 140 22.58 8.50 26.86
N LYS A 141 21.37 7.94 26.89
CA LYS A 141 20.97 6.75 26.13
C LYS A 141 19.84 7.06 25.16
N SER A 142 19.84 6.38 24.00
CA SER A 142 18.77 6.46 23.01
C SER A 142 17.49 5.80 23.52
N SER A 143 16.34 6.42 23.24
CA SER A 143 15.02 5.81 23.43
C SER A 143 14.68 4.74 22.38
N GLY A 144 15.54 4.56 21.37
CA GLY A 144 15.38 3.56 20.33
C GLY A 144 14.45 3.99 19.20
N THR A 145 14.42 3.16 18.17
CA THR A 145 13.78 3.44 16.90
C THR A 145 12.25 3.44 17.01
N VAL A 146 11.69 2.46 17.73
CA VAL A 146 10.24 2.32 17.94
C VAL A 146 9.66 3.53 18.68
N SER A 147 10.42 4.14 19.60
CA SER A 147 10.00 5.38 20.29
C SER A 147 9.78 6.54 19.32
N TRP A 148 10.65 6.70 18.32
CA TRP A 148 10.51 7.76 17.31
C TRP A 148 9.40 7.46 16.30
N MET A 149 9.15 6.18 15.99
CA MET A 149 7.98 5.77 15.19
C MET A 149 6.67 6.22 15.85
N LYS A 150 6.56 6.11 17.17
CA LYS A 150 5.38 6.57 17.94
C LYS A 150 5.19 8.08 17.83
N ALA A 151 6.28 8.86 17.91
CA ALA A 151 6.23 10.30 17.73
C ALA A 151 5.73 10.69 16.32
N MET A 152 6.30 10.08 15.26
CA MET A 152 5.83 10.28 13.88
C MET A 152 4.36 9.88 13.73
N ASN A 153 3.95 8.73 14.29
CA ASN A 153 2.55 8.28 14.25
C ASN A 153 1.61 9.32 14.86
N GLY A 154 1.95 9.82 16.06
CA GLY A 154 1.17 10.86 16.73
C GLY A 154 1.02 12.13 15.89
N VAL A 155 2.09 12.58 15.24
CA VAL A 155 2.07 13.76 14.37
C VAL A 155 1.21 13.53 13.13
N ILE A 156 1.40 12.42 12.41
CA ILE A 156 0.68 12.16 11.15
C ILE A 156 -0.82 11.92 11.38
N LEU A 157 -1.22 11.40 12.54
CA LEU A 157 -2.64 11.28 12.88
C LEU A 157 -3.35 12.64 13.03
N GLN A 158 -2.62 13.73 13.26
CA GLN A 158 -3.18 15.09 13.27
C GLN A 158 -3.32 15.70 11.87
N VAL A 159 -2.73 15.07 10.85
CA VAL A 159 -2.74 15.57 9.47
C VAL A 159 -3.91 14.95 8.71
N SER A 160 -4.88 15.79 8.35
CA SER A 160 -5.94 15.42 7.41
C SER A 160 -5.40 15.37 5.98
N GLN A 161 -5.08 14.17 5.51
CA GLN A 161 -4.54 13.89 4.19
C GLN A 161 -5.48 14.36 3.08
N GLY A 162 -5.11 15.44 2.38
CA GLY A 162 -5.94 16.08 1.35
C GLY A 162 -7.32 16.51 1.86
N GLY A 163 -7.42 16.91 3.13
CA GLY A 163 -8.65 17.46 3.73
C GLY A 163 -9.74 16.47 4.12
N SER A 164 -9.57 15.16 3.91
CA SER A 164 -10.66 14.18 4.12
C SER A 164 -10.26 12.82 4.71
N ARG A 165 -8.96 12.47 4.81
CA ARG A 165 -8.50 11.13 5.25
C ARG A 165 -7.38 11.21 6.29
N ARG A 166 -7.16 10.13 7.05
CA ARG A 166 -5.96 9.99 7.90
C ARG A 166 -4.74 9.64 7.04
N GLY A 167 -3.58 10.23 7.34
CA GLY A 167 -2.31 9.92 6.66
C GLY A 167 -1.93 8.44 6.76
N ALA A 168 -1.72 7.79 5.62
CA ALA A 168 -1.29 6.38 5.57
C ALA A 168 0.24 6.26 5.59
N GLN A 169 0.77 5.45 6.52
CA GLN A 169 2.20 5.20 6.65
C GLN A 169 2.57 3.72 6.49
N MET A 170 3.80 3.48 6.06
CA MET A 170 4.45 2.16 6.14
C MET A 170 5.80 2.30 6.84
N TYR A 171 5.99 1.52 7.90
CA TYR A 171 7.25 1.45 8.61
C TYR A 171 7.91 0.10 8.37
N LEU A 172 9.15 0.16 7.93
CA LEU A 172 10.00 -1.00 7.73
C LEU A 172 11.18 -0.97 8.69
N LEU A 173 11.52 -2.12 9.24
CA LEU A 173 12.73 -2.35 10.02
C LEU A 173 13.39 -3.65 9.54
N GLU A 174 14.68 -3.60 9.19
CA GLU A 174 15.40 -4.74 8.61
C GLU A 174 15.74 -5.79 9.69
N ASP A 175 15.80 -7.06 9.28
CA ASP A 175 15.95 -8.25 10.14
C ASP A 175 17.20 -8.28 11.03
N TRP A 176 18.24 -7.52 10.70
CA TRP A 176 19.49 -7.42 11.45
C TRP A 176 19.43 -6.36 12.57
N HIS A 177 18.42 -5.50 12.59
CA HIS A 177 18.38 -4.35 13.49
C HIS A 177 18.06 -4.77 14.95
N PRO A 178 18.75 -4.24 15.99
CA PRO A 178 18.53 -4.71 17.36
C PRO A 178 17.13 -4.43 17.94
N ASP A 179 16.47 -3.36 17.51
CA ASP A 179 15.09 -3.05 17.92
C ASP A 179 14.02 -3.89 17.18
N VAL A 180 14.40 -4.80 16.28
CA VAL A 180 13.43 -5.58 15.47
C VAL A 180 12.47 -6.41 16.32
N LEU A 181 12.92 -6.92 17.48
CA LEU A 181 12.06 -7.68 18.38
C LEU A 181 11.01 -6.81 19.09
N GLU A 182 11.35 -5.55 19.41
CA GLU A 182 10.40 -4.56 19.94
C GLU A 182 9.40 -4.16 18.85
N PHE A 183 9.92 -3.90 17.63
CA PHE A 183 9.12 -3.55 16.47
C PHE A 183 8.08 -4.61 16.10
N ILE A 184 8.46 -5.89 16.11
CA ILE A 184 7.51 -6.98 15.82
C ILE A 184 6.38 -7.01 16.85
N LYS A 185 6.67 -6.74 18.14
CA LYS A 185 5.73 -6.84 19.26
C LYS A 185 4.87 -5.61 19.51
N VAL A 186 5.23 -4.45 18.97
CA VAL A 186 4.63 -3.17 19.36
C VAL A 186 3.11 -3.14 19.17
N LYS A 187 2.60 -3.83 18.15
CA LYS A 187 1.16 -3.94 17.84
C LYS A 187 0.43 -5.09 18.52
N GLU A 188 1.04 -5.75 19.49
CA GLU A 188 0.25 -6.53 20.45
C GLU A 188 -0.74 -5.65 21.20
N ASP A 189 -0.43 -4.36 21.32
CA ASP A 189 -1.38 -3.28 21.60
C ASP A 189 -1.83 -2.63 20.28
N LEU A 190 -3.11 -2.76 19.94
CA LEU A 190 -3.66 -2.23 18.69
C LEU A 190 -3.80 -0.71 18.67
N GLU A 191 -3.66 -0.02 19.81
CA GLU A 191 -3.65 1.44 19.88
C GLU A 191 -2.29 2.01 19.45
N GLU A 192 -1.22 1.22 19.61
CA GLU A 192 0.13 1.61 19.26
C GLU A 192 0.37 1.55 17.74
N LEU A 193 0.94 2.63 17.19
CA LEU A 193 1.24 2.76 15.75
C LEU A 193 0.04 2.48 14.83
N ASN A 194 -1.18 2.77 15.28
CA ASN A 194 -2.42 2.53 14.54
C ASN A 194 -2.59 3.35 13.24
N GLY A 195 -1.69 4.30 12.95
CA GLY A 195 -1.62 5.05 11.69
C GLY A 195 -0.60 4.52 10.68
N ALA A 196 0.12 3.44 11.00
CA ALA A 196 1.17 2.88 10.13
C ALA A 196 1.01 1.37 9.96
N ASN A 197 1.20 0.85 8.75
CA ASN A 197 1.41 -0.58 8.53
C ASN A 197 2.86 -0.93 8.91
N LEU A 198 3.08 -2.08 9.54
CA LEU A 198 4.41 -2.55 9.91
C LEU A 198 4.83 -3.75 9.05
N SER A 199 6.06 -3.75 8.56
CA SER A 199 6.67 -4.97 8.01
C SER A 199 8.15 -5.11 8.31
N VAL A 200 8.59 -6.35 8.49
CA VAL A 200 10.01 -6.65 8.64
C VAL A 200 10.67 -6.74 7.27
N GLY A 201 11.79 -6.03 7.09
CA GLY A 201 12.65 -6.14 5.92
C GLY A 201 13.51 -7.40 6.00
N ILE A 202 13.10 -8.45 5.32
CA ILE A 202 13.71 -9.78 5.35
C ILE A 202 14.77 -9.90 4.23
N SER A 203 15.96 -10.35 4.62
CA SER A 203 17.09 -10.69 3.75
C SER A 203 17.08 -12.16 3.34
N ASP A 204 17.77 -12.47 2.24
CA ASP A 204 17.94 -13.87 1.82
C ASP A 204 18.84 -14.65 2.79
N GLU A 205 19.76 -13.96 3.46
CA GLU A 205 20.63 -14.54 4.49
C GLU A 205 19.83 -14.97 5.73
N PHE A 206 18.87 -14.15 6.17
CA PHE A 206 17.97 -14.52 7.25
C PHE A 206 17.11 -15.72 6.88
N MET A 207 16.52 -15.73 5.67
CA MET A 207 15.71 -16.88 5.23
C MET A 207 16.52 -18.18 5.15
N LYS A 208 17.79 -18.12 4.73
CA LYS A 208 18.70 -19.27 4.79
C LYS A 208 18.95 -19.73 6.22
N ALA A 209 19.16 -18.80 7.15
CA ALA A 209 19.32 -19.11 8.57
C ALA A 209 18.05 -19.75 9.15
N VAL A 210 16.85 -19.27 8.80
CA VAL A 210 15.57 -19.88 9.22
C VAL A 210 15.47 -21.33 8.74
N LYS A 211 15.74 -21.58 7.45
CA LYS A 211 15.68 -22.94 6.87
C LYS A 211 16.65 -23.90 7.56
N ASN A 212 17.86 -23.44 7.83
CA ASN A 212 18.95 -24.24 8.40
C ASN A 212 18.97 -24.28 9.94
N ASP A 213 17.98 -23.69 10.62
CA ASP A 213 17.98 -23.54 12.09
C ASP A 213 19.25 -22.84 12.64
N GLY A 214 19.75 -21.91 11.84
CA GLY A 214 20.96 -21.14 12.11
C GLY A 214 20.74 -20.02 13.12
N ASP A 215 21.86 -19.53 13.63
CA ASP A 215 21.90 -18.35 14.47
C ASP A 215 21.76 -17.07 13.61
N TRP A 216 21.23 -16.02 14.21
CA TRP A 216 21.07 -14.70 13.62
C TRP A 216 21.59 -13.62 14.57
N VAL A 217 22.44 -12.73 14.06
CA VAL A 217 23.08 -11.69 14.86
C VAL A 217 22.36 -10.36 14.64
N LEU A 218 21.79 -9.83 15.72
CA LEU A 218 21.28 -8.47 15.79
C LEU A 218 22.46 -7.52 16.00
N LYS A 219 22.65 -6.60 15.06
CA LYS A 219 23.86 -5.79 14.92
C LYS A 219 23.55 -4.37 14.45
N PHE A 220 24.43 -3.43 14.76
CA PHE A 220 24.31 -2.05 14.31
C PHE A 220 25.71 -1.43 14.17
N PRO A 221 25.93 -0.42 13.31
CA PRO A 221 27.22 0.28 13.26
C PRO A 221 27.70 0.74 14.64
N ASP A 222 29.02 0.72 14.86
CA ASP A 222 29.59 1.37 16.03
C ASP A 222 29.44 2.90 15.88
N THR A 223 28.51 3.48 16.63
CA THR A 223 28.19 4.92 16.56
C THR A 223 29.32 5.82 17.05
N SER A 224 30.38 5.27 17.67
CA SER A 224 31.57 6.02 18.08
C SER A 224 32.62 6.14 16.97
N TYR A 225 32.45 5.40 15.87
CA TYR A 225 33.38 5.43 14.75
C TYR A 225 33.39 6.81 14.09
N SER A 226 34.58 7.32 13.78
CA SER A 226 34.77 8.70 13.32
C SER A 226 34.00 9.03 12.04
N LYS A 227 33.73 8.04 11.18
CA LYS A 227 33.01 8.22 9.92
C LYS A 227 31.51 7.88 10.01
N TYR A 228 30.99 7.60 11.21
CA TYR A 228 29.58 7.21 11.39
C TYR A 228 28.63 8.28 10.86
N ASN A 229 28.74 9.52 11.35
CA ASN A 229 27.85 10.59 10.92
C ASN A 229 28.01 10.93 9.42
N GLU A 230 29.21 10.79 8.87
CA GLU A 230 29.50 11.14 7.48
C GLU A 230 29.03 10.08 6.47
N GLU A 231 29.17 8.78 6.81
CA GLU A 231 29.04 7.70 5.83
C GLU A 231 27.88 6.73 6.08
N TRP A 232 27.21 6.79 7.25
CA TRP A 232 26.08 5.92 7.55
C TRP A 232 24.80 6.38 6.82
N ASP A 233 24.25 5.49 6.00
CA ASP A 233 23.09 5.74 5.15
C ASP A 233 21.93 4.75 5.36
N GLY A 234 21.99 3.95 6.43
CA GLY A 234 21.01 2.88 6.70
C GLY A 234 21.26 1.58 5.93
N ASN A 235 22.37 1.43 5.21
CA ASN A 235 22.72 0.19 4.51
C ASN A 235 23.84 -0.58 5.22
N ILE A 236 23.45 -1.53 6.08
CA ILE A 236 24.41 -2.34 6.84
C ILE A 236 25.41 -3.08 5.94
N LYS A 237 24.96 -3.62 4.80
CA LYS A 237 25.82 -4.38 3.89
C LYS A 237 26.89 -3.49 3.25
N LYS A 238 26.55 -2.23 2.94
CA LYS A 238 27.52 -1.23 2.44
C LYS A 238 28.50 -0.80 3.53
N TRP A 239 28.05 -0.71 4.78
CA TRP A 239 28.92 -0.40 5.92
C TRP A 239 29.94 -1.52 6.16
N GLU A 240 29.48 -2.77 6.19
CA GLU A 240 30.32 -3.95 6.37
C GLU A 240 31.32 -4.14 5.22
N SER A 241 30.92 -3.88 3.98
CA SER A 241 31.82 -4.04 2.82
C SER A 241 33.00 -3.07 2.82
N LYS A 242 32.92 -1.97 3.59
CA LYS A 242 34.03 -1.04 3.82
C LYS A 242 34.97 -1.47 4.94
N GLY A 243 34.66 -2.56 5.66
CA GLY A 243 35.41 -3.01 6.83
C GLY A 243 35.23 -2.12 8.05
N TYR A 244 34.17 -1.31 8.09
CA TYR A 244 33.88 -0.42 9.21
C TYR A 244 33.33 -1.19 10.42
N PRO A 245 33.57 -0.70 11.65
CA PRO A 245 33.21 -1.44 12.87
C PRO A 245 31.69 -1.58 13.03
N ILE A 246 31.29 -2.76 13.50
CA ILE A 246 29.91 -3.14 13.82
C ILE A 246 29.87 -3.58 15.29
N LYS A 247 28.86 -3.14 16.01
CA LYS A 247 28.54 -3.60 17.36
C LYS A 247 27.53 -4.74 17.29
N HIS A 248 27.87 -5.86 17.91
CA HIS A 248 26.98 -7.01 18.05
C HIS A 248 26.18 -6.84 19.35
N TYR A 249 24.85 -6.85 19.25
CA TYR A 249 23.97 -6.62 20.40
C TYR A 249 23.45 -7.93 20.99
N LYS A 250 23.01 -8.85 20.12
CA LYS A 250 22.43 -10.12 20.54
C LYS A 250 22.53 -11.16 19.42
N THR A 251 22.76 -12.41 19.77
CA THR A 251 22.56 -13.56 18.87
C THR A 251 21.29 -14.29 19.29
N ILE A 252 20.43 -14.61 18.33
CA ILE A 252 19.18 -15.35 18.52
C ILE A 252 19.10 -16.50 17.51
N LYS A 253 18.21 -17.48 17.70
CA LYS A 253 17.89 -18.40 16.60
C LYS A 253 17.06 -17.68 15.55
N ALA A 254 17.40 -17.86 14.27
CA ALA A 254 16.63 -17.25 13.18
C ALA A 254 15.16 -17.70 13.22
N ARG A 255 14.92 -18.97 13.56
CA ARG A 255 13.57 -19.52 13.74
C ARG A 255 12.80 -18.87 14.89
N GLU A 256 13.44 -18.47 15.98
CA GLU A 256 12.75 -17.76 17.08
C GLU A 256 12.16 -16.43 16.61
N MET A 257 12.90 -15.67 15.80
CA MET A 257 12.38 -14.41 15.23
C MET A 257 11.30 -14.66 14.18
N TRP A 258 11.49 -15.68 13.33
CA TRP A 258 10.49 -16.06 12.32
C TRP A 258 9.17 -16.51 12.94
N ASP A 259 9.24 -17.34 13.97
CA ASP A 259 8.08 -17.81 14.73
C ASP A 259 7.37 -16.65 15.43
N LEU A 260 8.13 -15.68 15.94
CA LEU A 260 7.59 -14.46 16.52
C LEU A 260 6.80 -13.64 15.47
N ILE A 261 7.35 -13.45 14.27
CA ILE A 261 6.67 -12.77 13.16
C ILE A 261 5.35 -13.49 12.82
N CYS A 262 5.41 -14.80 12.59
CA CYS A 262 4.23 -15.59 12.20
C CYS A 262 3.16 -15.59 13.29
N ARG A 263 3.56 -15.67 14.57
CA ARG A 263 2.64 -15.68 15.71
C ARG A 263 1.90 -14.36 15.85
N LEU A 264 2.57 -13.23 15.62
CA LEU A 264 1.92 -11.92 15.70
C LEU A 264 1.10 -11.62 14.45
N ALA A 265 1.56 -12.02 13.27
CA ALA A 265 0.71 -11.99 12.07
C ALA A 265 -0.60 -12.77 12.29
N LEU A 266 -0.53 -13.95 12.92
CA LEU A 266 -1.71 -14.72 13.28
C LEU A 266 -2.62 -13.98 14.28
N LYS A 267 -2.03 -13.36 15.30
CA LYS A 267 -2.75 -12.72 16.41
C LYS A 267 -3.40 -11.38 16.01
N VAL A 268 -2.67 -10.52 15.30
CA VAL A 268 -3.03 -9.10 15.06
C VAL A 268 -2.89 -8.66 13.59
N ALA A 269 -2.71 -9.60 12.65
CA ALA A 269 -2.49 -9.34 11.21
C ALA A 269 -1.21 -8.55 10.86
N GLU A 270 -0.31 -8.35 11.82
CA GLU A 270 0.96 -7.62 11.64
C GLU A 270 2.08 -8.23 12.52
N PRO A 271 3.36 -8.08 12.13
CA PRO A 271 3.84 -7.39 10.94
C PRO A 271 3.71 -8.23 9.67
N GLY A 272 3.65 -7.55 8.51
CA GLY A 272 3.91 -8.18 7.22
C GLY A 272 5.40 -8.48 7.01
N VAL A 273 5.74 -9.09 5.89
CA VAL A 273 7.14 -9.31 5.48
C VAL A 273 7.40 -8.69 4.11
N VAL A 274 8.56 -8.05 3.99
CA VAL A 274 9.08 -7.47 2.74
C VAL A 274 10.43 -8.09 2.46
N PHE A 275 10.57 -8.81 1.35
CA PHE A 275 11.84 -9.42 0.95
C PHE A 275 12.73 -8.37 0.27
N LEU A 276 13.27 -7.44 1.06
CA LEU A 276 13.91 -6.21 0.57
C LEU A 276 15.18 -6.49 -0.25
N GLU A 277 15.92 -7.54 0.10
CA GLU A 277 17.08 -7.97 -0.71
C GLU A 277 16.64 -8.45 -2.10
N ARG A 278 15.54 -9.20 -2.19
CA ARG A 278 14.95 -9.64 -3.47
C ARG A 278 14.49 -8.45 -4.30
N TYR A 279 13.80 -7.47 -3.70
CA TYR A 279 13.45 -6.22 -4.38
C TYR A 279 14.67 -5.60 -5.07
N ASN A 280 15.78 -5.45 -4.36
CA ASN A 280 17.00 -4.86 -4.90
C ASN A 280 17.68 -5.73 -5.96
N LYS A 281 17.68 -7.06 -5.80
CA LYS A 281 18.23 -7.99 -6.80
C LYS A 281 17.42 -7.96 -8.09
N TRP A 282 16.11 -7.83 -7.99
CA TRP A 282 15.18 -7.97 -9.12
C TRP A 282 14.76 -6.64 -9.75
N SER A 283 15.10 -5.50 -9.14
CA SER A 283 14.73 -4.18 -9.64
C SER A 283 15.36 -3.84 -10.99
N ASN A 284 14.57 -3.26 -11.88
CA ASN A 284 15.04 -2.67 -13.13
C ASN A 284 15.77 -1.34 -12.95
N THR A 285 15.61 -0.70 -11.80
CA THR A 285 16.33 0.53 -11.43
C THR A 285 17.66 0.24 -10.72
N LYS A 286 18.10 -1.02 -10.69
CA LYS A 286 19.39 -1.42 -10.12
C LYS A 286 20.53 -0.63 -10.76
N GLY A 287 21.32 0.04 -9.90
CA GLY A 287 22.42 0.91 -10.31
C GLY A 287 22.00 2.33 -10.72
N VAL A 288 20.72 2.68 -10.56
CA VAL A 288 20.21 4.07 -10.56
C VAL A 288 19.79 4.46 -9.15
N GLU A 289 19.09 3.56 -8.47
CA GLU A 289 18.71 3.71 -7.06
C GLU A 289 18.86 2.38 -6.31
N ARG A 290 18.90 2.46 -4.98
CA ARG A 290 18.66 1.34 -4.07
C ARG A 290 17.21 1.45 -3.59
N ILE A 291 16.47 0.36 -3.66
CA ILE A 291 15.16 0.27 -3.02
C ILE A 291 15.39 0.20 -1.50
N ILE A 292 14.90 1.19 -0.77
CA ILE A 292 15.11 1.28 0.68
C ILE A 292 13.89 0.84 1.49
N GLY A 293 12.70 0.83 0.88
CA GLY A 293 11.47 0.40 1.51
C GLY A 293 10.34 0.28 0.47
N THR A 294 9.10 0.21 0.95
CA THR A 294 7.91 0.21 0.10
C THR A 294 7.01 1.37 0.45
N ASN A 295 6.10 1.70 -0.46
CA ASN A 295 4.97 2.58 -0.17
C ASN A 295 3.99 1.92 0.85
N PRO A 296 3.00 2.68 1.37
CA PRO A 296 2.02 2.20 2.38
C PRO A 296 1.32 0.87 2.09
N CYS A 297 1.12 0.54 0.82
CA CYS A 297 0.35 -0.63 0.39
C CYS A 297 1.23 -1.83 -0.02
N GLY A 298 2.56 -1.65 -0.08
CA GLY A 298 3.51 -2.75 -0.33
C GLY A 298 3.69 -3.17 -1.79
N GLU A 299 2.98 -2.54 -2.74
CA GLU A 299 3.07 -2.85 -4.17
C GLU A 299 4.26 -2.19 -4.87
N GLN A 300 4.80 -1.10 -4.33
CA GLN A 300 5.98 -0.45 -4.90
C GLN A 300 7.15 -0.48 -3.94
N GLY A 301 8.19 -1.21 -4.34
CA GLY A 301 9.53 -1.00 -3.80
C GLY A 301 10.09 0.30 -4.37
N LEU A 302 10.44 1.24 -3.49
CA LEU A 302 10.90 2.58 -3.86
C LEU A 302 12.26 2.91 -3.22
N GLY A 303 13.09 3.63 -3.97
CA GLY A 303 14.24 4.32 -3.40
C GLY A 303 13.83 5.58 -2.64
N GLY A 304 14.80 6.21 -1.98
CA GLY A 304 14.56 7.48 -1.31
C GLY A 304 14.18 8.57 -2.31
N TRP A 305 13.12 9.32 -1.99
CA TRP A 305 12.49 10.36 -2.81
C TRP A 305 11.76 9.84 -4.06
N SER A 306 11.57 8.53 -4.19
CA SER A 306 10.81 7.93 -5.29
C SER A 306 9.31 7.85 -4.97
N VAL A 307 8.47 7.75 -6.00
CA VAL A 307 7.00 7.93 -5.92
C VAL A 307 6.22 6.85 -6.66
N CYS A 308 4.94 6.72 -6.31
CA CYS A 308 3.96 5.89 -7.01
C CYS A 308 3.12 6.73 -7.97
N ASN A 309 3.36 6.57 -9.27
CA ASN A 309 2.50 7.07 -10.35
C ASN A 309 1.64 5.91 -10.89
N LEU A 310 0.37 5.86 -10.53
CA LEU A 310 -0.45 4.65 -10.62
C LEU A 310 -1.62 4.80 -11.59
N GLY A 311 -1.95 3.70 -12.28
CA GLY A 311 -3.18 3.56 -13.08
C GLY A 311 -3.53 2.09 -13.24
N SER A 312 -4.78 1.76 -13.56
CA SER A 312 -5.22 0.37 -13.62
C SER A 312 -6.13 0.09 -14.79
N ILE A 313 -5.86 -1.00 -15.50
CA ILE A 313 -6.71 -1.54 -16.57
C ILE A 313 -7.86 -2.31 -15.94
N ASN A 314 -9.09 -2.00 -16.30
CA ASN A 314 -10.26 -2.72 -15.81
C ASN A 314 -10.54 -3.95 -16.68
N LEU A 315 -10.20 -5.12 -16.16
CA LEU A 315 -10.15 -6.36 -16.96
C LEU A 315 -11.51 -6.82 -17.47
N ILE A 316 -12.62 -6.46 -16.81
CA ILE A 316 -13.96 -6.90 -17.20
C ILE A 316 -14.40 -6.40 -18.57
N HIS A 317 -13.82 -5.30 -19.07
CA HIS A 317 -14.16 -4.76 -20.39
C HIS A 317 -13.56 -5.57 -21.54
N PHE A 318 -12.58 -6.42 -21.21
CA PHE A 318 -11.81 -7.19 -22.17
C PHE A 318 -12.09 -8.68 -22.11
N VAL A 319 -13.11 -9.12 -21.36
CA VAL A 319 -13.63 -10.48 -21.38
C VAL A 319 -15.06 -10.41 -21.91
N ASP A 320 -15.34 -11.16 -22.97
CA ASP A 320 -16.69 -11.21 -23.55
C ASP A 320 -17.59 -12.22 -22.84
N GLU A 321 -18.82 -12.40 -23.35
CA GLU A 321 -19.82 -13.28 -22.75
C GLU A 321 -19.55 -14.77 -22.99
N ALA A 322 -18.67 -15.10 -23.94
CA ALA A 322 -18.17 -16.45 -24.14
C ALA A 322 -16.96 -16.76 -23.25
N GLY A 323 -16.43 -15.76 -22.55
CA GLY A 323 -15.24 -15.87 -21.72
C GLY A 323 -13.93 -15.61 -22.49
N GLU A 324 -14.01 -15.17 -23.75
CA GLU A 324 -12.84 -14.89 -24.58
C GLU A 324 -12.30 -13.48 -24.32
N VAL A 325 -10.96 -13.36 -24.39
CA VAL A 325 -10.29 -12.07 -24.17
C VAL A 325 -10.21 -11.26 -25.47
N LYS A 326 -10.63 -10.00 -25.40
CA LYS A 326 -10.54 -9.02 -26.49
C LYS A 326 -9.14 -8.43 -26.61
N TRP A 327 -8.20 -9.24 -27.11
CA TRP A 327 -6.77 -8.92 -27.12
C TRP A 327 -6.41 -7.59 -27.78
N ASP A 328 -7.04 -7.23 -28.90
CA ASP A 328 -6.74 -5.98 -29.60
C ASP A 328 -7.17 -4.74 -28.81
N GLU A 329 -8.36 -4.77 -28.19
CA GLU A 329 -8.84 -3.68 -27.32
C GLU A 329 -7.98 -3.57 -26.04
N LEU A 330 -7.61 -4.72 -25.45
CA LEU A 330 -6.71 -4.75 -24.30
C LEU A 330 -5.35 -4.15 -24.66
N LYS A 331 -4.80 -4.50 -25.82
CA LYS A 331 -3.53 -3.97 -26.32
C LYS A 331 -3.57 -2.46 -26.45
N ALA A 332 -4.60 -1.93 -27.11
CA ALA A 332 -4.78 -0.49 -27.27
C ALA A 332 -4.84 0.21 -25.91
N THR A 333 -5.63 -0.32 -24.97
CA THR A 333 -5.80 0.25 -23.63
C THR A 333 -4.51 0.22 -22.82
N VAL A 334 -3.75 -0.88 -22.84
CA VAL A 334 -2.44 -0.99 -22.15
C VAL A 334 -1.45 0.04 -22.72
N ARG A 335 -1.39 0.17 -24.05
CA ARG A 335 -0.50 1.15 -24.71
C ARG A 335 -0.84 2.58 -24.29
N THR A 336 -2.11 2.97 -24.36
CA THR A 336 -2.55 4.30 -23.95
C THR A 336 -2.36 4.50 -22.44
N GLY A 337 -2.58 3.48 -21.60
CA GLY A 337 -2.32 3.56 -20.16
C GLY A 337 -0.86 3.87 -19.83
N VAL A 338 0.10 3.27 -20.55
CA VAL A 338 1.53 3.61 -20.42
C VAL A 338 1.80 5.05 -20.84
N LYS A 339 1.27 5.50 -21.99
CA LYS A 339 1.41 6.89 -22.46
C LYS A 339 0.83 7.89 -21.48
N PHE A 340 -0.37 7.61 -20.98
CA PHE A 340 -1.08 8.44 -20.01
C PHE A 340 -0.24 8.63 -18.75
N LEU A 341 0.27 7.54 -18.17
CA LEU A 341 1.10 7.61 -16.97
C LEU A 341 2.45 8.30 -17.24
N ASP A 342 3.06 8.14 -18.41
CA ASP A 342 4.26 8.90 -18.77
C ASP A 342 3.98 10.41 -18.86
N GLN A 343 2.80 10.80 -19.37
CA GLN A 343 2.37 12.21 -19.44
C GLN A 343 2.19 12.82 -18.04
N ILE A 344 1.63 12.06 -17.08
CA ILE A 344 1.49 12.52 -15.69
C ILE A 344 2.81 13.01 -15.09
N ILE A 345 3.94 12.40 -15.47
CA ILE A 345 5.27 12.79 -14.95
C ILE A 345 5.61 14.24 -15.31
N ASP A 346 5.16 14.67 -16.49
CA ASP A 346 5.45 16.00 -17.05
C ASP A 346 4.38 17.04 -16.65
N GLU A 347 3.18 16.61 -16.23
CA GLU A 347 2.10 17.51 -15.75
C GLU A 347 2.05 17.71 -14.23
N ASN A 348 2.75 16.88 -13.47
CA ASN A 348 2.63 16.87 -12.01
C ASN A 348 3.57 17.89 -11.34
N ASP A 349 3.04 18.61 -10.35
CA ASP A 349 3.86 19.44 -9.45
C ASP A 349 4.59 18.62 -8.38
N TYR A 350 5.85 18.97 -8.12
CA TYR A 350 6.71 18.25 -7.17
C TYR A 350 6.84 19.00 -5.83
N ILE A 351 6.53 18.31 -4.73
CA ILE A 351 6.62 18.85 -3.36
C ILE A 351 8.08 19.15 -2.98
N TYR A 352 9.00 18.31 -3.44
CA TYR A 352 10.43 18.42 -3.16
C TYR A 352 11.24 18.26 -4.44
N PRO A 353 12.30 19.08 -4.66
CA PRO A 353 13.17 18.96 -5.83
C PRO A 353 13.83 17.59 -5.98
N GLN A 354 14.14 16.91 -4.86
CA GLN A 354 14.71 15.56 -4.86
C GLN A 354 13.76 14.54 -5.50
N ILE A 355 12.44 14.76 -5.37
CA ILE A 355 11.44 13.90 -5.99
C ILE A 355 11.42 14.13 -7.51
N GLU A 356 11.47 15.39 -7.94
CA GLU A 356 11.55 15.76 -9.35
C GLU A 356 12.82 15.21 -10.00
N GLU A 357 13.97 15.35 -9.34
CA GLU A 357 15.24 14.79 -9.80
C GLU A 357 15.14 13.27 -9.99
N LYS A 358 14.62 12.56 -8.98
CA LYS A 358 14.44 11.11 -9.07
C LYS A 358 13.50 10.72 -10.20
N GLN A 359 12.35 11.39 -10.32
CA GLN A 359 11.40 11.02 -11.36
C GLN A 359 11.85 11.39 -12.76
N SER A 360 12.56 12.49 -12.94
CA SER A 360 13.12 12.88 -14.23
C SER A 360 14.13 11.85 -14.74
N VAL A 361 14.89 11.23 -13.83
CA VAL A 361 15.89 10.20 -14.19
C VAL A 361 15.25 8.85 -14.47
N ILE A 362 14.30 8.41 -13.64
CA ILE A 362 13.75 7.04 -13.68
C ILE A 362 12.50 6.94 -14.55
N ARG A 363 11.69 8.00 -14.61
CA ARG A 363 10.37 8.06 -15.21
C ARG A 363 9.48 6.88 -14.81
N ARG A 364 9.44 6.59 -13.51
CA ARG A 364 8.71 5.47 -12.92
C ARG A 364 7.21 5.64 -13.09
N ILE A 365 6.57 4.60 -13.62
CA ILE A 365 5.12 4.44 -13.63
C ILE A 365 4.74 3.10 -12.97
N GLY A 366 3.46 2.92 -12.71
CA GLY A 366 2.89 1.74 -12.09
C GLY A 366 1.53 1.44 -12.71
N LEU A 367 1.55 0.84 -13.89
CA LEU A 367 0.38 0.28 -14.53
C LEU A 367 0.04 -1.07 -13.89
N GLY A 368 -1.19 -1.17 -13.39
CA GLY A 368 -1.75 -2.39 -12.82
C GLY A 368 -3.07 -2.77 -13.47
N THR A 369 -3.82 -3.61 -12.78
CA THR A 369 -5.13 -4.08 -13.21
C THR A 369 -6.13 -4.00 -12.06
N MET A 370 -7.42 -3.98 -12.39
CA MET A 370 -8.52 -4.20 -11.45
C MET A 370 -9.54 -5.17 -12.05
N GLY A 371 -10.45 -5.69 -11.21
CA GLY A 371 -11.53 -6.55 -11.67
C GLY A 371 -11.07 -7.96 -12.10
N LEU A 372 -9.91 -8.44 -11.62
CA LEU A 372 -9.41 -9.77 -12.01
C LEU A 372 -10.38 -10.89 -11.64
N ALA A 373 -10.92 -10.87 -10.42
CA ALA A 373 -11.85 -11.90 -9.99
C ALA A 373 -13.14 -11.86 -10.81
N ASP A 374 -13.63 -10.67 -11.16
CA ASP A 374 -14.84 -10.51 -11.96
C ASP A 374 -14.62 -10.96 -13.41
N ALA A 375 -13.43 -10.68 -13.97
CA ALA A 375 -13.02 -11.17 -15.28
C ALA A 375 -12.96 -12.70 -15.32
N MET A 376 -12.43 -13.33 -14.26
CA MET A 376 -12.44 -14.80 -14.14
C MET A 376 -13.87 -15.35 -14.04
N LEU A 377 -14.77 -14.70 -13.28
CA LEU A 377 -16.18 -15.11 -13.23
C LEU A 377 -16.89 -15.01 -14.59
N LEU A 378 -16.59 -13.97 -15.37
CA LEU A 378 -17.08 -13.83 -16.75
C LEU A 378 -16.54 -14.93 -17.67
N ALA A 379 -15.29 -15.35 -17.46
CA ALA A 379 -14.66 -16.45 -18.19
C ALA A 379 -15.07 -17.85 -17.70
N GLY A 380 -15.86 -17.97 -16.63
CA GLY A 380 -16.21 -19.27 -16.04
C GLY A 380 -15.09 -19.92 -15.25
N ILE A 381 -14.07 -19.17 -14.83
CA ILE A 381 -12.85 -19.65 -14.21
C ILE A 381 -12.92 -19.46 -12.69
N LYS A 382 -12.63 -20.53 -11.95
CA LYS A 382 -12.55 -20.49 -10.47
C LYS A 382 -11.24 -19.85 -10.02
N TYR A 383 -11.30 -18.74 -9.27
CA TYR A 383 -10.12 -18.09 -8.71
C TYR A 383 -9.27 -19.08 -7.88
N GLY A 384 -7.95 -19.11 -8.10
CA GLY A 384 -7.03 -19.99 -7.36
C GLY A 384 -6.86 -21.40 -7.93
N SER A 385 -7.70 -21.80 -8.90
CA SER A 385 -7.56 -23.07 -9.63
C SER A 385 -6.33 -23.07 -10.54
N ASP A 386 -5.89 -24.24 -11.00
CA ASP A 386 -4.79 -24.35 -11.98
C ASP A 386 -5.13 -23.63 -13.30
N GLU A 387 -6.37 -23.74 -13.77
CA GLU A 387 -6.90 -23.00 -14.92
C GLU A 387 -6.79 -21.48 -14.73
N SER A 388 -7.05 -20.97 -13.51
CA SER A 388 -6.88 -19.55 -13.22
C SER A 388 -5.43 -19.08 -13.33
N LEU A 389 -4.47 -19.96 -13.01
CA LEU A 389 -3.05 -19.66 -13.15
C LEU A 389 -2.61 -19.64 -14.63
N GLU A 390 -3.17 -20.51 -15.46
CA GLU A 390 -2.96 -20.50 -16.92
C GLU A 390 -3.53 -19.24 -17.55
N PHE A 391 -4.75 -18.86 -17.17
CA PHE A 391 -5.37 -17.61 -17.61
C PHE A 391 -4.55 -16.37 -17.21
N ILE A 392 -4.01 -16.38 -15.97
CA ILE A 392 -3.09 -15.34 -15.51
C ILE A 392 -1.83 -15.28 -16.38
N ASP A 393 -1.24 -16.41 -16.73
CA ASP A 393 -0.01 -16.43 -17.54
C ASP A 393 -0.24 -15.77 -18.91
N GLU A 394 -1.33 -16.12 -19.58
CA GLU A 394 -1.68 -15.55 -20.87
C GLU A 394 -1.95 -14.04 -20.75
N LEU A 395 -2.83 -13.65 -19.83
CA LEU A 395 -3.26 -12.27 -19.66
C LEU A 395 -2.11 -11.34 -19.23
N TYR A 396 -1.35 -11.74 -18.21
CA TYR A 396 -0.31 -10.87 -17.64
C TYR A 396 0.98 -10.87 -18.45
N SER A 397 1.31 -11.97 -19.16
CA SER A 397 2.40 -11.92 -20.14
C SER A 397 2.09 -10.94 -21.26
N PHE A 398 0.85 -10.95 -21.78
CA PHE A 398 0.40 -10.03 -22.82
C PHE A 398 0.44 -8.56 -22.37
N ILE A 399 -0.08 -8.27 -21.18
CA ILE A 399 -0.04 -6.91 -20.61
C ILE A 399 1.41 -6.45 -20.41
N ARG A 400 2.26 -7.31 -19.83
CA ARG A 400 3.68 -7.01 -19.61
C ARG A 400 4.37 -6.67 -20.92
N ASP A 401 4.23 -7.54 -21.90
CA ASP A 401 4.92 -7.44 -23.18
C ASP A 401 4.47 -6.18 -23.93
N THR A 402 3.15 -5.90 -23.93
CA THR A 402 2.58 -4.69 -24.53
C THR A 402 3.08 -3.42 -23.86
N ALA A 403 3.14 -3.40 -22.52
CA ALA A 403 3.59 -2.22 -21.77
C ALA A 403 5.07 -1.89 -22.02
N TYR A 404 5.93 -2.91 -22.05
CA TYR A 404 7.34 -2.74 -22.38
C TYR A 404 7.56 -2.37 -23.86
N GLU A 405 6.78 -2.95 -24.76
CA GLU A 405 6.79 -2.55 -26.16
C GLU A 405 6.44 -1.07 -26.33
N MET A 406 5.40 -0.59 -25.64
CA MET A 406 4.98 0.81 -25.68
C MET A 406 6.01 1.75 -25.06
N SER A 407 6.63 1.39 -23.93
CA SER A 407 7.68 2.24 -23.35
C SER A 407 8.92 2.35 -24.25
N ALA A 408 9.23 1.30 -25.01
CA ALA A 408 10.27 1.37 -26.05
C ALA A 408 9.85 2.22 -27.26
N ASP A 409 8.58 2.18 -27.66
CA ASP A 409 8.02 3.09 -28.69
C ASP A 409 8.13 4.56 -28.24
N LEU A 410 7.76 4.86 -27.00
CA LEU A 410 7.92 6.20 -26.43
C LEU A 410 9.39 6.63 -26.35
N ALA A 411 10.31 5.70 -26.11
CA ALA A 411 11.74 6.00 -26.13
C ALA A 411 12.23 6.37 -27.53
N GLN A 412 11.70 5.71 -28.57
CA GLN A 412 11.99 6.03 -29.96
C GLN A 412 11.47 7.43 -30.33
N GLU A 413 10.30 7.82 -29.84
CA GLU A 413 9.65 9.10 -30.14
C GLU A 413 10.22 10.26 -29.33
N LYS A 414 10.33 10.10 -28.00
CA LYS A 414 10.63 11.16 -27.03
C LYS A 414 12.01 11.04 -26.38
N GLY A 415 12.77 10.00 -26.72
CA GLY A 415 14.03 9.63 -26.06
C GLY A 415 13.84 8.73 -24.84
N ALA A 416 14.82 7.86 -24.59
CA ALA A 416 14.85 6.99 -23.42
C ALA A 416 14.96 7.78 -22.10
N ALA A 417 14.56 7.16 -21.00
CA ALA A 417 14.75 7.71 -19.66
C ALA A 417 16.23 8.11 -19.44
N PRO A 418 16.54 9.27 -18.84
CA PRO A 418 17.92 9.68 -18.59
C PRO A 418 18.74 8.66 -17.80
N GLY A 419 18.09 7.92 -16.89
CA GLY A 419 18.70 6.84 -16.13
C GLY A 419 19.00 5.57 -16.94
N PHE A 420 18.52 5.44 -18.18
CA PHE A 420 18.72 4.24 -18.99
C PHE A 420 20.19 4.06 -19.40
N LYS A 421 20.72 2.85 -19.15
CA LYS A 421 22.03 2.41 -19.62
C LYS A 421 21.88 1.01 -20.20
N LYS A 422 22.04 0.88 -21.52
CA LYS A 422 21.73 -0.34 -22.30
C LYS A 422 22.26 -1.62 -21.66
N GLU A 423 23.58 -1.70 -21.46
CA GLU A 423 24.23 -2.91 -20.93
C GLU A 423 23.74 -3.26 -19.53
N ARG A 424 23.57 -2.26 -18.67
CA ARG A 424 23.08 -2.47 -17.30
C ARG A 424 21.63 -2.93 -17.30
N TYR A 425 20.76 -2.24 -18.04
CA TYR A 425 19.31 -2.46 -18.03
C TYR A 425 18.93 -3.80 -18.64
N LEU A 426 19.52 -4.18 -19.79
CA LEU A 426 19.28 -5.48 -20.43
C LEU A 426 19.76 -6.68 -19.59
N ASN A 427 20.59 -6.41 -18.58
CA ASN A 427 21.13 -7.42 -17.67
C ASN A 427 20.41 -7.51 -16.32
N THR A 428 19.39 -6.68 -16.06
CA THR A 428 18.59 -6.81 -14.83
C THR A 428 17.77 -8.09 -14.86
N TYR A 429 17.41 -8.60 -13.68
CA TYR A 429 16.73 -9.89 -13.54
C TYR A 429 15.43 -9.97 -14.34
N PHE A 430 14.57 -8.95 -14.22
CA PHE A 430 13.26 -8.95 -14.87
C PHE A 430 13.38 -8.76 -16.39
N ILE A 431 14.24 -7.86 -16.86
CA ILE A 431 14.42 -7.60 -18.32
C ILE A 431 14.98 -8.81 -19.07
N LYS A 432 15.79 -9.65 -18.40
CA LYS A 432 16.27 -10.92 -18.98
C LYS A 432 15.15 -11.92 -19.29
N GLN A 433 13.99 -11.80 -18.66
CA GLN A 433 12.85 -12.70 -18.83
C GLN A 433 11.88 -12.21 -19.92
N LEU A 434 12.05 -11.00 -20.45
CA LEU A 434 11.23 -10.50 -21.54
C LEU A 434 11.53 -11.26 -22.84
N PRO A 435 10.54 -11.41 -23.75
CA PRO A 435 10.76 -11.98 -25.07
C PRO A 435 11.88 -11.28 -25.84
N GLU A 436 12.63 -12.06 -26.64
CA GLU A 436 13.81 -11.55 -27.35
C GLU A 436 13.48 -10.38 -28.30
N LYS A 437 12.31 -10.40 -28.94
CA LYS A 437 11.84 -9.29 -29.78
C LYS A 437 11.76 -7.97 -29.00
N ILE A 438 11.27 -8.01 -27.76
CA ILE A 438 11.13 -6.82 -26.91
C ILE A 438 12.51 -6.38 -26.41
N ARG A 439 13.35 -7.33 -25.98
CA ARG A 439 14.73 -7.05 -25.57
C ARG A 439 15.54 -6.40 -26.70
N ALA A 440 15.38 -6.87 -27.93
CA ALA A 440 16.00 -6.28 -29.12
C ALA A 440 15.50 -4.85 -29.40
N LYS A 441 14.20 -4.61 -29.21
CA LYS A 441 13.61 -3.26 -29.33
C LYS A 441 14.15 -2.30 -28.27
N ILE A 442 14.21 -2.73 -27.01
CA ILE A 442 14.84 -2.00 -25.90
C ILE A 442 16.33 -1.75 -26.18
N ALA A 443 17.05 -2.73 -26.73
CA ALA A 443 18.45 -2.59 -27.09
C ALA A 443 18.70 -1.55 -28.19
N LYS A 444 17.71 -1.33 -29.06
CA LYS A 444 17.78 -0.39 -30.18
C LYS A 444 17.38 1.03 -29.79
N TYR A 445 16.26 1.19 -29.08
CA TYR A 445 15.66 2.50 -28.80
C TYR A 445 15.75 2.92 -27.33
N GLY A 446 16.03 1.99 -26.42
CA GLY A 446 15.89 2.19 -24.98
C GLY A 446 14.46 1.99 -24.48
N VAL A 447 14.20 2.47 -23.27
CA VAL A 447 12.86 2.53 -22.66
C VAL A 447 12.61 3.93 -22.10
N ARG A 448 11.37 4.41 -22.19
CA ARG A 448 10.98 5.71 -21.65
C ARG A 448 10.82 5.67 -20.14
N ASN A 449 10.47 4.51 -19.59
CA ASN A 449 10.16 4.31 -18.17
C ASN A 449 10.98 3.12 -17.64
N LEU A 450 11.79 3.33 -16.60
CA LEU A 450 12.65 2.24 -16.09
C LEU A 450 11.89 1.20 -15.25
N SER A 451 10.74 1.56 -14.70
CA SER A 451 9.81 0.70 -13.95
C SER A 451 8.39 1.02 -14.42
N ILE A 452 7.60 -0.02 -14.70
CA ILE A 452 6.35 0.10 -15.47
C ILE A 452 5.16 -0.56 -14.77
N LEU A 453 5.32 -1.75 -14.18
CA LEU A 453 4.21 -2.65 -13.84
C LEU A 453 4.12 -2.92 -12.34
N THR A 454 2.94 -2.71 -11.77
CA THR A 454 2.69 -2.89 -10.33
C THR A 454 1.23 -3.27 -10.10
N GLN A 455 0.91 -3.96 -9.01
CA GLN A 455 -0.49 -4.23 -8.64
C GLN A 455 -0.86 -3.50 -7.36
N ALA A 456 -1.39 -2.29 -7.52
CA ALA A 456 -1.88 -1.47 -6.42
C ALA A 456 -3.27 -1.94 -5.96
N PRO A 457 -3.65 -1.67 -4.69
CA PRO A 457 -5.01 -1.92 -4.26
C PRO A 457 -5.93 -0.89 -4.93
N THR A 458 -7.03 -1.35 -5.53
CA THR A 458 -8.01 -0.46 -6.18
C THR A 458 -9.30 -0.38 -5.37
N GLY A 459 -9.18 -0.28 -4.04
CA GLY A 459 -10.36 -0.39 -3.15
C GLY A 459 -11.42 0.69 -3.35
N THR A 460 -11.03 1.95 -3.60
CA THR A 460 -11.99 3.05 -3.88
C THR A 460 -12.28 3.20 -5.37
N THR A 461 -11.26 3.08 -6.22
CA THR A 461 -11.42 3.20 -7.68
C THR A 461 -12.16 1.99 -8.28
N GLY A 462 -11.95 0.80 -7.75
CA GLY A 462 -12.71 -0.41 -8.09
C GLY A 462 -14.17 -0.30 -7.67
N MET A 463 -14.48 0.30 -6.51
CA MET A 463 -15.87 0.63 -6.16
C MET A 463 -16.50 1.59 -7.17
N LEU A 464 -15.78 2.65 -7.55
CA LEU A 464 -16.26 3.62 -8.55
C LEU A 464 -16.56 2.92 -9.88
N ALA A 465 -15.65 2.04 -10.32
CA ALA A 465 -15.81 1.24 -11.54
C ALA A 465 -16.84 0.10 -11.40
N GLY A 466 -17.20 -0.28 -10.17
CA GLY A 466 -18.16 -1.35 -9.87
C GLY A 466 -17.58 -2.76 -9.97
N VAL A 467 -16.27 -2.93 -9.70
CA VAL A 467 -15.54 -4.19 -9.87
C VAL A 467 -14.72 -4.60 -8.65
N SER A 468 -14.30 -5.87 -8.61
CA SER A 468 -13.35 -6.38 -7.62
C SER A 468 -12.03 -5.58 -7.57
N SER A 469 -11.47 -5.45 -6.37
CA SER A 469 -10.31 -4.59 -6.11
C SER A 469 -9.01 -5.24 -6.57
N GLY A 470 -8.31 -4.62 -7.51
CA GLY A 470 -7.00 -5.03 -7.97
C GLY A 470 -7.04 -6.47 -8.49
N ILE A 471 -6.27 -7.31 -7.81
CA ILE A 471 -6.23 -8.75 -8.06
C ILE A 471 -6.90 -9.57 -6.96
N GLU A 472 -7.62 -8.94 -6.03
CA GLU A 472 -8.26 -9.64 -4.91
C GLU A 472 -9.47 -10.48 -5.37
N PRO A 473 -9.69 -11.66 -4.77
CA PRO A 473 -10.94 -12.40 -4.94
C PRO A 473 -12.11 -11.61 -4.35
N ASN A 474 -13.32 -11.93 -4.80
CA ASN A 474 -14.53 -11.32 -4.27
C ASN A 474 -14.72 -11.69 -2.79
N PHE A 475 -14.95 -10.68 -1.94
CA PHE A 475 -15.07 -10.90 -0.49
C PHE A 475 -16.31 -11.73 -0.13
N ASN A 476 -17.46 -11.35 -0.69
CA ASN A 476 -18.74 -12.03 -0.52
C ASN A 476 -19.71 -11.56 -1.61
N TRP A 477 -20.81 -12.30 -1.85
CA TRP A 477 -21.84 -11.93 -2.82
C TRP A 477 -22.83 -10.90 -2.28
N GLU A 478 -23.06 -10.92 -0.96
CA GLU A 478 -23.81 -9.92 -0.20
C GLU A 478 -23.04 -9.61 1.09
N TYR A 479 -22.76 -8.34 1.39
CA TYR A 479 -22.02 -7.95 2.60
C TYR A 479 -22.32 -6.53 3.05
N TYR A 480 -21.96 -6.19 4.28
CA TYR A 480 -22.01 -4.82 4.77
C TYR A 480 -20.66 -4.14 4.64
N ARG A 481 -20.68 -2.90 4.14
CA ARG A 481 -19.53 -2.01 4.14
C ARG A 481 -19.75 -0.92 5.17
N GLN A 482 -18.74 -0.68 5.99
CA GLN A 482 -18.67 0.49 6.88
C GLN A 482 -17.73 1.52 6.24
N ASP A 483 -18.23 2.72 5.96
CA ASP A 483 -17.42 3.86 5.54
C ASP A 483 -17.83 5.13 6.29
N ASN A 484 -17.21 6.28 5.95
CA ASN A 484 -17.49 7.57 6.56
C ASN A 484 -18.95 8.04 6.34
N LEU A 485 -19.67 7.45 5.40
CA LEU A 485 -21.05 7.75 5.06
C LEU A 485 -22.04 6.76 5.71
N GLY A 486 -21.54 5.81 6.52
CA GLY A 486 -22.33 4.86 7.31
C GLY A 486 -22.20 3.40 6.88
N ARG A 487 -23.05 2.54 7.46
CA ARG A 487 -23.11 1.11 7.14
C ARG A 487 -24.11 0.87 6.01
N ARG A 488 -23.70 0.20 4.93
CA ARG A 488 -24.58 -0.10 3.78
C ARG A 488 -24.41 -1.53 3.31
N LYS A 489 -25.52 -2.17 2.91
CA LYS A 489 -25.50 -3.50 2.29
C LYS A 489 -25.12 -3.36 0.82
N VAL A 490 -24.14 -4.15 0.39
CA VAL A 490 -23.57 -4.18 -0.96
C VAL A 490 -23.82 -5.57 -1.54
N TYR A 491 -24.08 -5.61 -2.83
CA TYR A 491 -24.29 -6.85 -3.56
C TYR A 491 -23.33 -6.90 -4.75
N HIS A 492 -22.78 -8.09 -5.02
CA HIS A 492 -21.95 -8.32 -6.19
C HIS A 492 -22.81 -8.30 -7.47
N TRP A 493 -22.47 -7.45 -8.42
CA TRP A 493 -23.31 -7.14 -9.58
C TRP A 493 -23.60 -8.38 -10.46
N LEU A 494 -22.59 -9.20 -10.72
CA LEU A 494 -22.76 -10.40 -11.56
C LEU A 494 -23.55 -11.48 -10.84
N ALA A 495 -23.38 -11.62 -9.51
CA ALA A 495 -24.15 -12.57 -8.72
C ALA A 495 -25.64 -12.16 -8.66
N GLN A 496 -25.93 -10.85 -8.58
CA GLN A 496 -27.28 -10.34 -8.70
C GLN A 496 -27.90 -10.65 -10.06
N GLU A 497 -27.13 -10.58 -11.14
CA GLU A 497 -27.63 -10.83 -12.48
C GLU A 497 -28.04 -12.30 -12.66
N TYR A 498 -27.24 -13.25 -12.17
CA TYR A 498 -27.62 -14.67 -12.10
C TYR A 498 -28.93 -14.86 -11.31
N LYS A 499 -29.03 -14.22 -10.14
CA LYS A 499 -30.24 -14.27 -9.29
C LYS A 499 -31.48 -13.71 -10.01
N LYS A 500 -31.35 -12.59 -10.74
CA LYS A 500 -32.44 -12.00 -11.55
C LYS A 500 -32.91 -12.94 -12.67
N GLN A 501 -31.98 -13.69 -13.25
CA GLN A 501 -32.28 -14.69 -14.28
C GLN A 501 -32.84 -16.01 -13.70
N GLY A 502 -32.96 -16.14 -12.37
CA GLY A 502 -33.38 -17.37 -11.71
C GLY A 502 -32.37 -18.52 -11.84
N LYS A 503 -31.09 -18.20 -12.03
CA LYS A 503 -30.00 -19.16 -12.13
C LYS A 503 -29.28 -19.29 -10.80
N ASP A 504 -28.90 -20.52 -10.45
CA ASP A 504 -27.97 -20.77 -9.36
C ASP A 504 -26.57 -20.26 -9.71
N LEU A 505 -25.79 -19.89 -8.69
CA LEU A 505 -24.39 -19.51 -8.88
C LEU A 505 -23.56 -20.77 -9.20
N PRO A 506 -22.83 -20.80 -10.32
CA PRO A 506 -21.95 -21.91 -10.66
C PRO A 506 -20.81 -22.12 -9.65
N ASP A 507 -20.23 -23.33 -9.60
CA ASP A 507 -19.17 -23.72 -8.65
C ASP A 507 -17.88 -22.86 -8.71
N TYR A 508 -17.67 -22.13 -9.80
CA TYR A 508 -16.54 -21.19 -9.93
C TYR A 508 -16.78 -19.84 -9.23
N PHE A 509 -18.00 -19.56 -8.76
CA PHE A 509 -18.29 -18.45 -7.85
C PHE A 509 -17.78 -18.79 -6.45
N VAL A 510 -16.50 -18.50 -6.21
CA VAL A 510 -15.87 -18.60 -4.89
C VAL A 510 -15.54 -17.24 -4.29
N THR A 511 -15.70 -17.16 -2.98
CA THR A 511 -15.42 -15.98 -2.17
C THR A 511 -14.07 -16.09 -1.45
N ALA A 512 -13.53 -14.96 -1.00
CA ALA A 512 -12.23 -14.91 -0.34
C ALA A 512 -12.09 -15.85 0.87
N PRO A 513 -13.12 -16.03 1.74
CA PRO A 513 -13.07 -17.00 2.85
C PRO A 513 -13.13 -18.47 2.44
N GLU A 514 -13.66 -18.77 1.25
CA GLU A 514 -13.76 -20.15 0.72
C GLU A 514 -12.45 -20.63 0.08
N LEU A 515 -11.51 -19.70 -0.17
CA LEU A 515 -10.20 -20.00 -0.72
C LEU A 515 -9.21 -20.34 0.40
N SER A 516 -8.43 -21.38 0.17
CA SER A 516 -7.29 -21.69 1.04
C SER A 516 -6.22 -20.59 0.94
N PRO A 517 -5.47 -20.32 2.03
CA PRO A 517 -4.34 -19.38 1.99
C PRO A 517 -3.30 -19.69 0.91
N LEU A 518 -3.12 -20.98 0.58
CA LEU A 518 -2.25 -21.43 -0.50
C LEU A 518 -2.78 -21.01 -1.90
N GLU A 519 -4.09 -21.07 -2.14
CA GLU A 519 -4.66 -20.59 -3.40
C GLU A 519 -4.43 -19.07 -3.57
N HIS A 520 -4.56 -18.29 -2.49
CA HIS A 520 -4.24 -16.85 -2.51
C HIS A 520 -2.77 -16.60 -2.88
N ILE A 521 -1.83 -17.30 -2.23
CA ILE A 521 -0.39 -17.06 -2.45
C ILE A 521 0.06 -17.53 -3.84
N ARG A 522 -0.54 -18.60 -4.39
CA ARG A 522 -0.22 -19.09 -5.75
C ARG A 522 -0.60 -18.07 -6.81
N VAL A 523 -1.78 -17.45 -6.69
CA VAL A 523 -2.21 -16.36 -7.59
C VAL A 523 -1.27 -15.16 -7.46
N GLN A 524 -0.97 -14.72 -6.23
CA GLN A 524 -0.03 -13.62 -6.00
C GLN A 524 1.34 -13.90 -6.63
N ALA A 525 1.92 -15.07 -6.37
CA ALA A 525 3.21 -15.45 -6.86
C ALA A 525 3.23 -15.55 -8.39
N ARG A 526 2.16 -16.07 -9.00
CA ARG A 526 2.09 -16.18 -10.46
C ARG A 526 2.08 -14.81 -11.13
N ILE A 527 1.23 -13.90 -10.65
CA ILE A 527 1.16 -12.54 -11.17
C ILE A 527 2.51 -11.81 -10.96
N GLN A 528 3.19 -12.04 -9.83
CA GLN A 528 4.48 -11.39 -9.52
C GLN A 528 5.56 -11.64 -10.58
N GLN A 529 5.50 -12.76 -11.32
CA GLN A 529 6.43 -13.08 -12.41
C GLN A 529 6.36 -12.08 -13.58
N TYR A 530 5.23 -11.40 -13.73
CA TYR A 530 4.97 -10.45 -14.80
C TYR A 530 5.09 -8.98 -14.37
N LEU A 531 5.51 -8.72 -13.12
CA LEU A 531 5.64 -7.37 -12.56
C LEU A 531 7.09 -7.05 -12.20
N ASP A 532 7.56 -5.88 -12.66
CA ASP A 532 8.88 -5.37 -12.27
C ASP A 532 8.89 -4.75 -10.86
N SER A 533 7.76 -4.23 -10.42
CA SER A 533 7.49 -3.81 -9.04
C SER A 533 6.88 -4.96 -8.23
N SER A 534 5.82 -4.75 -7.44
CA SER A 534 5.22 -5.73 -6.54
C SER A 534 3.70 -5.63 -6.53
N ILE A 535 3.09 -6.32 -5.57
CA ILE A 535 1.66 -6.54 -5.44
C ILE A 535 1.21 -6.16 -4.03
N SER A 536 0.11 -5.43 -3.94
CA SER A 536 -0.69 -5.29 -2.73
C SER A 536 -1.84 -6.29 -2.81
N LYS A 537 -1.66 -7.43 -2.16
CA LYS A 537 -2.67 -8.49 -2.03
C LYS A 537 -2.60 -9.06 -0.62
N THR A 538 -3.76 -9.20 0.01
CA THR A 538 -3.88 -9.81 1.34
C THR A 538 -4.20 -11.30 1.21
N VAL A 539 -3.45 -12.15 1.90
CA VAL A 539 -3.85 -13.54 2.09
C VAL A 539 -4.86 -13.58 3.23
N ASN A 540 -6.11 -13.90 2.90
CA ASN A 540 -7.17 -14.11 3.90
C ASN A 540 -7.11 -15.54 4.41
N ALA A 541 -7.30 -15.71 5.71
CA ALA A 541 -7.28 -17.01 6.37
C ALA A 541 -8.45 -17.16 7.36
N PRO A 542 -8.97 -18.39 7.53
CA PRO A 542 -10.09 -18.67 8.42
C PRO A 542 -9.71 -18.50 9.89
N LYS A 543 -10.71 -18.34 10.76
CA LYS A 543 -10.54 -18.09 12.21
C LYS A 543 -9.71 -19.17 12.93
N ASP A 544 -9.77 -20.42 12.46
CA ASP A 544 -9.09 -21.59 13.02
C ASP A 544 -7.71 -21.87 12.41
N HIS A 545 -7.21 -21.01 11.51
CA HIS A 545 -5.90 -21.17 10.89
C HIS A 545 -4.79 -21.23 11.95
N SER A 546 -3.93 -22.25 11.85
CA SER A 546 -2.91 -22.57 12.83
C SER A 546 -1.60 -21.82 12.58
N ILE A 547 -0.74 -21.78 13.60
CA ILE A 547 0.58 -21.15 13.49
C ILE A 547 1.48 -21.83 12.47
N GLU A 548 1.42 -23.16 12.34
CA GLU A 548 2.25 -23.92 11.39
C GLU A 548 1.81 -23.66 9.94
N GLU A 549 0.52 -23.45 9.71
CA GLU A 549 0.03 -23.07 8.39
C GLU A 549 0.43 -21.63 8.02
N VAL A 550 0.44 -20.68 8.98
CA VAL A 550 0.98 -19.33 8.74
C VAL A 550 2.47 -19.37 8.40
N LYS A 551 3.27 -20.16 9.12
CA LYS A 551 4.69 -20.35 8.82
C LYS A 551 4.89 -20.91 7.41
N THR A 552 4.09 -21.91 7.05
CA THR A 552 4.09 -22.53 5.72
C THR A 552 3.75 -21.51 4.65
N LEU A 553 2.69 -20.72 4.85
CA LEU A 553 2.27 -19.66 3.94
C LEU A 553 3.36 -18.61 3.71
N TYR A 554 3.96 -18.08 4.78
CA TYR A 554 5.01 -17.07 4.66
C TYR A 554 6.26 -17.63 3.96
N MET A 555 6.61 -18.89 4.24
CA MET A 555 7.71 -19.58 3.57
C MET A 555 7.41 -19.77 2.07
N GLN A 556 6.18 -20.16 1.71
CA GLN A 556 5.76 -20.27 0.31
C GLN A 556 5.77 -18.92 -0.39
N GLY A 557 5.34 -17.84 0.27
CA GLY A 557 5.49 -16.49 -0.27
C GLY A 557 6.95 -16.18 -0.63
N TYR A 558 7.89 -16.58 0.22
CA TYR A 558 9.31 -16.45 -0.10
C TYR A 558 9.75 -17.37 -1.26
N GLU A 559 9.38 -18.64 -1.25
CA GLU A 559 9.87 -19.65 -2.20
C GLU A 559 9.28 -19.51 -3.61
N LEU A 560 8.02 -19.12 -3.71
CA LEU A 560 7.32 -18.92 -4.99
C LEU A 560 7.68 -17.58 -5.65
N GLY A 561 8.49 -16.75 -5.00
CA GLY A 561 9.04 -15.53 -5.59
C GLY A 561 8.23 -14.26 -5.35
N CYS A 562 7.33 -14.22 -4.36
CA CYS A 562 6.71 -12.96 -3.94
C CYS A 562 7.78 -11.97 -3.44
N LYS A 563 7.55 -10.67 -3.60
CA LYS A 563 8.42 -9.62 -3.03
C LYS A 563 8.00 -9.17 -1.63
N GLY A 564 6.79 -9.51 -1.22
CA GLY A 564 6.30 -9.37 0.14
C GLY A 564 5.05 -10.21 0.37
N THR A 565 4.64 -10.34 1.63
CA THR A 565 3.44 -11.08 2.01
C THR A 565 2.76 -10.38 3.18
N THR A 566 1.46 -10.17 3.04
CA THR A 566 0.58 -9.68 4.11
C THR A 566 -0.50 -10.72 4.36
N TYR A 567 -0.97 -10.75 5.60
CA TYR A 567 -1.84 -11.80 6.10
C TYR A 567 -2.94 -11.20 6.96
N TYR A 568 -4.15 -11.72 6.80
CA TYR A 568 -5.28 -11.37 7.63
C TYR A 568 -6.03 -12.64 8.02
N ARG A 569 -6.11 -12.89 9.32
CA ARG A 569 -7.01 -13.91 9.86
C ARG A 569 -8.34 -13.26 10.23
N GLU A 570 -9.43 -13.92 9.88
CA GLU A 570 -10.75 -13.56 10.39
C GLU A 570 -10.72 -13.38 11.93
N GLY A 571 -11.26 -12.25 12.40
CA GLY A 571 -11.29 -11.89 13.82
C GLY A 571 -9.97 -11.41 14.44
N SER A 572 -8.86 -11.31 13.70
CA SER A 572 -7.58 -10.80 14.24
C SER A 572 -7.56 -9.29 14.51
N ARG A 573 -8.39 -8.52 13.78
CA ARG A 573 -8.64 -7.09 13.96
C ARG A 573 -9.94 -6.70 13.28
N SER A 574 -10.46 -5.50 13.55
CA SER A 574 -11.65 -4.98 12.85
C SER A 574 -11.36 -4.77 11.35
N GLY A 575 -12.14 -5.44 10.50
CA GLY A 575 -12.11 -5.27 9.05
C GLY A 575 -12.99 -4.11 8.56
N VAL A 576 -12.77 -3.66 7.32
CA VAL A 576 -13.63 -2.66 6.64
C VAL A 576 -14.89 -3.31 6.04
N LEU A 577 -14.80 -4.61 5.73
CA LEU A 577 -15.89 -5.43 5.23
C LEU A 577 -16.33 -6.38 6.35
N VAL A 578 -17.64 -6.47 6.57
CA VAL A 578 -18.24 -7.20 7.71
C VAL A 578 -19.35 -8.11 7.19
N ASN A 579 -19.31 -9.39 7.60
CA ASN A 579 -20.34 -10.38 7.33
C ASN A 579 -21.49 -10.31 8.35
N ASP A 580 -22.67 -10.85 8.01
CA ASP A 580 -23.86 -10.85 8.88
C ASP A 580 -23.63 -11.61 10.21
N ASN A 581 -22.79 -12.65 10.21
CA ASN A 581 -22.53 -13.49 11.39
C ASN A 581 -21.67 -12.81 12.46
N GLU A 582 -20.76 -11.89 12.10
CA GLU A 582 -19.97 -11.13 13.09
C GLU A 582 -20.86 -10.24 14.00
N GLU A 583 -22.09 -9.94 13.56
CA GLU A 583 -23.06 -9.16 14.34
C GLU A 583 -23.81 -10.01 15.38
N LYS A 584 -23.97 -11.32 15.13
CA LYS A 584 -24.49 -12.27 16.12
C LYS A 584 -23.47 -12.54 17.21
N ASP A 585 -22.22 -12.81 16.83
CA ASP A 585 -21.12 -13.02 17.78
C ASP A 585 -20.90 -11.79 18.68
N LYS A 586 -21.01 -10.56 18.12
CA LYS A 586 -20.94 -9.31 18.91
C LYS A 586 -22.14 -9.06 19.82
N LYS A 587 -23.31 -9.66 19.53
CA LYS A 587 -24.49 -9.61 20.40
C LYS A 587 -24.36 -10.65 21.51
N GLU A 588 -23.90 -11.85 21.21
CA GLU A 588 -23.65 -12.91 22.20
C GLU A 588 -22.53 -12.50 23.19
N GLU A 589 -21.43 -11.88 22.73
CA GLU A 589 -20.39 -11.34 23.64
C GLU A 589 -20.88 -10.20 24.55
N LYS A 590 -21.94 -9.47 24.14
CA LYS A 590 -22.58 -8.45 24.97
C LYS A 590 -23.60 -9.04 25.94
N GLU A 591 -24.26 -10.15 25.58
CA GLU A 591 -25.19 -10.86 26.46
C GLU A 591 -24.45 -11.62 27.57
N ASP A 592 -23.27 -12.18 27.29
CA ASP A 592 -22.42 -12.86 28.29
C ASP A 592 -21.78 -11.93 29.34
N LYS A 593 -21.93 -10.61 29.19
CA LYS A 593 -21.46 -9.60 30.17
C LYS A 593 -22.58 -8.89 30.92
N VAL A 594 -23.83 -9.35 30.81
CA VAL A 594 -24.92 -8.85 31.65
C VAL A 594 -24.89 -9.59 32.99
N ILE A 595 -24.24 -8.99 33.98
CA ILE A 595 -24.45 -9.36 35.38
C ILE A 595 -25.92 -9.03 35.70
N GLU A 596 -26.76 -10.05 35.90
CA GLU A 596 -28.10 -9.88 36.44
C GLU A 596 -28.01 -9.29 37.85
N ILE A 597 -28.33 -8.00 37.97
CA ILE A 597 -28.58 -7.37 39.26
C ILE A 597 -30.05 -7.65 39.60
N ASN A 598 -30.25 -8.43 40.66
CA ASN A 598 -31.56 -8.72 41.23
C ASN A 598 -32.38 -7.44 41.46
N LYS A 599 -33.61 -7.44 40.94
CA LYS A 599 -34.62 -6.40 41.16
C LYS A 599 -35.13 -6.48 42.59
N GLU A 600 -34.43 -5.89 43.54
CA GLU A 600 -34.97 -5.52 44.84
C GLU A 600 -33.98 -4.56 45.50
N ASP A 601 -33.96 -3.31 45.02
CA ASP A 601 -33.77 -2.12 45.85
C ASP A 601 -34.03 -0.87 45.00
N LYS A 602 -35.05 -0.11 45.38
CA LYS A 602 -35.35 1.21 44.82
C LYS A 602 -34.38 2.20 45.46
N LEU A 603 -33.46 2.77 44.69
CA LEU A 603 -32.77 4.01 45.04
C LEU A 603 -32.80 4.97 43.85
N GLU A 604 -33.17 6.20 44.17
CA GLU A 604 -33.50 7.30 43.25
C GLU A 604 -32.26 7.80 42.48
N VAL A 605 -32.49 8.24 41.25
CA VAL A 605 -31.46 8.77 40.33
C VAL A 605 -31.42 10.29 40.47
N GLU A 606 -30.29 10.84 40.95
CA GLU A 606 -29.87 12.23 40.72
C GLU A 606 -28.33 12.29 40.61
N ASP A 607 -27.80 12.46 39.39
CA ASP A 607 -26.90 13.55 39.00
C ASP A 607 -26.10 13.23 37.72
N GLY A 608 -26.29 14.07 36.70
CA GLY A 608 -25.53 14.07 35.45
C GLY A 608 -24.38 15.08 35.48
N PHE A 609 -23.35 14.83 34.68
CA PHE A 609 -22.18 15.72 34.52
C PHE A 609 -22.58 17.15 34.11
N ALA A 610 -21.92 18.16 34.67
CA ALA A 610 -22.15 19.56 34.32
C ALA A 610 -21.45 19.96 32.99
N LYS A 611 -21.89 21.07 32.38
CA LYS A 611 -21.33 21.58 31.12
C LYS A 611 -19.97 22.27 31.32
N CYS A 612 -18.96 21.89 30.55
CA CYS A 612 -17.62 22.47 30.59
C CYS A 612 -17.61 23.89 30.01
N PRO A 613 -17.09 24.90 30.74
CA PRO A 613 -17.01 26.27 30.22
C PRO A 613 -15.96 26.45 29.12
N SER A 614 -15.01 25.51 28.97
CA SER A 614 -13.94 25.59 27.97
C SER A 614 -14.32 24.90 26.65
N CYS A 615 -14.95 23.73 26.67
CA CYS A 615 -15.29 22.98 25.45
C CYS A 615 -16.79 22.77 25.22
N GLY A 616 -17.64 23.12 26.19
CA GLY A 616 -19.10 23.04 26.06
C GLY A 616 -19.70 21.64 26.23
N GLU A 617 -18.92 20.60 26.51
CA GLU A 617 -19.41 19.23 26.73
C GLU A 617 -19.94 19.01 28.15
N TYR A 618 -20.97 18.18 28.31
CA TYR A 618 -21.51 17.77 29.62
C TYR A 618 -20.66 16.67 30.24
N SER A 619 -19.42 17.01 30.58
CA SER A 619 -18.40 16.09 31.09
C SER A 619 -17.59 16.67 32.25
N MET A 620 -18.09 17.71 32.90
CA MET A 620 -17.51 18.25 34.13
C MET A 620 -17.90 17.37 35.32
N GLY A 621 -16.89 16.74 35.91
CA GLY A 621 -16.97 16.03 37.19
C GLY A 621 -16.05 16.67 38.23
N MET A 622 -16.23 16.31 39.49
CA MET A 622 -15.36 16.78 40.57
C MET A 622 -14.37 15.67 40.94
N GLN A 623 -13.08 15.96 40.85
CA GLN A 623 -12.01 15.03 41.21
C GLN A 623 -11.02 15.76 42.13
N GLU A 624 -10.77 15.18 43.31
CA GLU A 624 -9.83 15.70 44.31
C GLU A 624 -10.08 17.17 44.72
N GLY A 625 -11.34 17.60 44.74
CA GLY A 625 -11.72 18.97 45.12
C GLY A 625 -11.59 20.02 44.02
N CYS A 626 -11.19 19.60 42.81
CA CYS A 626 -11.17 20.44 41.62
C CYS A 626 -12.24 20.00 40.61
N ASN A 627 -12.85 20.97 39.93
CA ASN A 627 -13.73 20.69 38.80
C ASN A 627 -12.86 20.32 37.58
N PHE A 628 -13.06 19.13 37.02
CA PHE A 628 -12.27 18.55 35.93
C PHE A 628 -13.15 18.10 34.76
N CYS A 629 -12.78 18.46 33.54
CA CYS A 629 -13.46 18.03 32.32
C CYS A 629 -12.79 16.77 31.75
N LEU A 630 -13.53 15.67 31.68
CA LEU A 630 -13.04 14.40 31.11
C LEU A 630 -12.80 14.46 29.59
N SER A 631 -13.42 15.44 28.90
CA SER A 631 -13.32 15.55 27.44
C SER A 631 -12.12 16.38 26.96
N CYS A 632 -11.75 17.44 27.67
CA CYS A 632 -10.68 18.35 27.22
C CYS A 632 -9.58 18.62 28.27
N GLY A 633 -9.70 18.05 29.48
CA GLY A 633 -8.72 18.23 30.56
C GLY A 633 -8.76 19.61 31.23
N HIS A 634 -9.76 20.44 30.93
CA HIS A 634 -9.96 21.71 31.63
C HIS A 634 -10.15 21.46 33.14
N SER A 635 -9.34 22.12 33.96
CA SER A 635 -9.43 22.05 35.42
C SER A 635 -9.54 23.44 36.05
N LYS A 636 -10.42 23.56 37.05
CA LYS A 636 -10.52 24.74 37.90
C LYS A 636 -10.70 24.28 39.34
N CYS A 637 -9.69 24.51 40.16
CA CYS A 637 -9.76 24.29 41.61
C CYS A 637 -10.45 25.49 42.28
N SER A 638 -11.23 25.21 43.33
CA SER A 638 -11.92 26.23 44.12
C SER A 638 -10.95 26.97 45.04
#